data_AF-A0A2T7UA66-F1
#
_entry.id   AF-A0A2T7UA66-F1
#
_cell.length_a   1.000
_cell.length_b   1.000
_cell.length_c   1.000
_cell.angle_alpha   90.00
_cell.angle_beta   90.00
_cell.angle_gamma   90.00
#
_symmetry.space_group_name_H-M   'P 1'
#
loop_
_entity.id
_entity.type
_entity.pdbx_description
1 polymer ?
#
loop_
_entity_poly.entity_id
_entity_poly.type
_entity_poly.pdbx_seq_one_letter_code
_entity_poly.pdbx_strand_id
1 'polypeptide(L)'
;MKATMSAPHIQVIALPTQAKTAESFEFKPNAGTPGQVLRIPAKAGVTYQLKDLAREGQKAPEMVKAKRVGKHLEITFESGNEGPDLVLENYYDVVTDGSMSLVGEAENGHMYEYAVSNANSNTPLALVTPSQGSVNAVLGSAEFIQSSGAALSEQSLTPLFALLGGVGIAGVSGAVQGKQDNAASAAALKTLQAAAQANNASTSTTSLETYSAAGITGVTQDNLAAINNALNTAAVSGTHVDTAAKVQAIVDAYNAILGEANGATPDTTPVGNPTASQYQAIGANIGLAATNAKNLALLNDIVGAKEKSSVDTVAEINELARIANAIQLVATGGKPNPTLTAADFDKAGITGVTDANLAAVVASLMSKADNGTQSDSLKELQDVVTTANNALAKFEAYKNGRSDDPEALTVDDYAEAGITGVTTDNLAAVNAQVLAAKAGEANSVGEVQGLVTAGNNALAKIENYDGTTALSVNDYAAAGITGVTADNLAAVNAQVLAAKAGEANSVAKVQDLVTDGNNALAKIENYDGTTALGLEDYAEAGITGVTTNNLAAVNAQVLAAKAGEANSVAEVQGLVTDGNNALAKIENYDGTNALSVNDYAAAGITGVTTDNLAAVNAQVLAAKTGEANSVAEVQGLVTAGNTALAKIENYNGTTALGLEDYAAAGITGVTAENLAAVNAQVLAAKAGEADSVVEVQDLVTAGNNALAKIENYDGTTALSMDDYAAAGITGVTTNNLAAVNAQVLAAKAGEANSVVEVQDLVTAGNTALAKIENYNGTTALNVEDYAAAGITGVT
;
A
#
# COMPACT_ATOMS: atom_id res chain seq x y z
N MET A 1 -0.66 92.19 2.28
CA MET A 1 -1.38 93.18 1.44
C MET A 1 -1.88 92.44 0.19
N LYS A 2 -3.20 92.22 0.06
CA LYS A 2 -3.80 91.71 -1.18
C LYS A 2 -3.64 92.81 -2.24
N ALA A 3 -2.74 92.62 -3.20
CA ALA A 3 -2.76 93.43 -4.41
C ALA A 3 -4.08 93.12 -5.12
N THR A 4 -4.93 94.14 -5.24
CA THR A 4 -6.07 94.13 -6.15
C THR A 4 -5.53 93.87 -7.55
N MET A 5 -5.68 92.65 -8.06
CA MET A 5 -5.43 92.34 -9.46
C MET A 5 -6.35 93.23 -10.30
N SER A 6 -5.75 94.04 -11.18
CA SER A 6 -6.50 94.78 -12.18
C SER A 6 -7.23 93.78 -13.06
N ALA A 7 -8.50 94.06 -13.40
CA ALA A 7 -9.24 93.21 -14.33
C ALA A 7 -8.45 93.04 -15.65
N PRO A 8 -8.37 91.83 -16.21
CA PRO A 8 -7.54 91.54 -17.38
C PRO A 8 -8.00 92.34 -18.60
N HIS A 9 -7.06 92.68 -19.47
CA HIS A 9 -7.34 93.33 -20.76
C HIS A 9 -6.66 92.52 -21.85
N ILE A 10 -7.41 91.65 -22.52
CA ILE A 10 -6.84 90.63 -23.38
C ILE A 10 -6.79 91.10 -24.83
N GLN A 11 -5.61 90.95 -25.44
CA GLN A 11 -5.38 91.03 -26.87
C GLN A 11 -5.12 89.63 -27.42
N VAL A 12 -5.84 89.26 -28.49
CA VAL A 12 -5.65 88.03 -29.26
C VAL A 12 -5.04 88.41 -30.61
N ILE A 13 -3.84 87.92 -30.90
CA ILE A 13 -3.12 88.18 -32.16
C ILE A 13 -3.12 86.91 -33.00
N ALA A 14 -3.73 86.95 -34.17
CA ALA A 14 -3.78 85.87 -35.14
C ALA A 14 -2.57 85.96 -36.10
N LEU A 15 -1.58 85.09 -35.90
CA LEU A 15 -0.31 85.04 -36.60
C LEU A 15 -0.30 83.97 -37.73
N PRO A 16 -0.41 84.34 -39.01
CA PRO A 16 -0.37 83.38 -40.11
C PRO A 16 1.05 82.82 -40.34
N THR A 17 1.15 81.55 -40.73
CA THR A 17 2.41 80.84 -41.08
C THR A 17 2.98 81.23 -42.45
N GLN A 18 2.22 81.95 -43.28
CA GLN A 18 2.66 82.53 -44.55
C GLN A 18 2.53 84.07 -44.50
N ALA A 19 3.27 84.80 -45.35
CA ALA A 19 3.36 86.27 -45.36
C ALA A 19 2.01 86.97 -45.66
N LYS A 20 1.13 86.99 -44.67
CA LYS A 20 -0.13 87.73 -44.60
C LYS A 20 -0.08 88.61 -43.35
N THR A 21 -0.79 89.74 -43.36
CA THR A 21 -0.88 90.65 -42.22
C THR A 21 -1.56 89.97 -41.03
N ALA A 22 -0.98 90.09 -39.83
CA ALA A 22 -1.59 89.60 -38.60
C ALA A 22 -2.86 90.42 -38.25
N GLU A 23 -3.88 89.75 -37.74
CA GLU A 23 -5.13 90.37 -37.24
C GLU A 23 -5.06 90.41 -35.70
N SER A 24 -5.43 91.54 -35.07
CA SER A 24 -5.46 91.68 -33.60
C SER A 24 -6.85 92.06 -33.10
N PHE A 25 -7.29 91.40 -32.02
CA PHE A 25 -8.59 91.62 -31.39
C PHE A 25 -8.39 91.90 -29.90
N GLU A 26 -8.93 93.01 -29.41
CA GLU A 26 -8.82 93.39 -27.99
C GLU A 26 -10.20 93.35 -27.32
N PHE A 27 -10.24 92.83 -26.09
CA PHE A 27 -11.45 92.80 -25.29
C PHE A 27 -11.12 92.75 -23.78
N LYS A 28 -12.06 93.20 -22.96
CA LYS A 28 -11.95 93.11 -21.49
C LYS A 28 -12.91 92.02 -20.98
N PRO A 29 -12.40 90.88 -20.50
CA PRO A 29 -13.23 89.89 -19.83
C PRO A 29 -14.01 90.54 -18.68
N ASN A 30 -15.29 90.19 -18.51
CA ASN A 30 -16.11 90.52 -17.33
C ASN A 30 -16.32 92.02 -16.99
N ALA A 31 -16.19 92.95 -17.95
CA ALA A 31 -16.24 94.40 -17.73
C ALA A 31 -17.65 95.03 -17.46
N GLY A 32 -18.53 94.36 -16.72
CA GLY A 32 -19.73 95.00 -16.13
C GLY A 32 -21.07 94.78 -16.84
N THR A 33 -21.13 93.95 -17.89
CA THR A 33 -22.37 93.32 -18.37
C THR A 33 -22.05 91.89 -18.89
N PRO A 34 -22.78 90.83 -18.50
CA PRO A 34 -22.54 89.48 -19.02
C PRO A 34 -22.79 89.40 -20.54
N GLY A 35 -21.84 88.86 -21.33
CA GLY A 35 -22.17 88.28 -22.65
C GLY A 35 -21.77 89.00 -23.94
N GLN A 36 -20.58 89.61 -24.06
CA GLN A 36 -19.93 89.72 -25.39
C GLN A 36 -18.73 88.80 -25.48
N VAL A 37 -19.03 87.50 -25.63
CA VAL A 37 -18.04 86.49 -25.99
C VAL A 37 -17.35 86.93 -27.28
N LEU A 38 -16.02 87.07 -27.26
CA LEU A 38 -15.28 87.32 -28.48
C LEU A 38 -15.23 86.02 -29.29
N ARG A 39 -15.83 86.03 -30.48
CA ARG A 39 -15.83 84.87 -31.40
C ARG A 39 -14.89 85.14 -32.57
N ILE A 40 -13.89 84.29 -32.74
CA ILE A 40 -12.90 84.39 -33.81
C ILE A 40 -12.96 83.09 -34.64
N PRO A 41 -13.30 83.14 -35.93
CA PRO A 41 -13.21 81.97 -36.80
C PRO A 41 -11.77 81.47 -36.92
N ALA A 42 -11.53 80.21 -36.54
CA ALA A 42 -10.22 79.58 -36.65
C ALA A 42 -9.85 79.37 -38.14
N LYS A 43 -8.64 79.77 -38.55
CA LYS A 43 -8.16 79.69 -39.93
C LYS A 43 -6.94 78.75 -40.02
N ALA A 44 -6.93 77.77 -40.92
CA ALA A 44 -5.79 76.86 -41.08
C ALA A 44 -4.43 77.60 -41.22
N GLY A 45 -3.40 77.15 -40.51
CA GLY A 45 -2.05 77.72 -40.50
C GLY A 45 -1.89 79.05 -39.73
N VAL A 46 -2.81 79.40 -38.83
CA VAL A 46 -2.77 80.62 -38.00
C VAL A 46 -2.57 80.33 -36.50
N THR A 47 -1.47 80.77 -35.91
CA THR A 47 -1.25 80.65 -34.46
C THR A 47 -1.96 81.81 -33.73
N TYR A 48 -2.63 81.53 -32.61
CA TYR A 48 -3.34 82.55 -31.84
C TYR A 48 -2.54 82.89 -30.57
N GLN A 49 -1.98 84.09 -30.50
CA GLN A 49 -1.25 84.56 -29.34
C GLN A 49 -2.17 85.33 -28.39
N LEU A 50 -2.16 84.96 -27.11
CA LEU A 50 -2.81 85.69 -26.03
C LEU A 50 -1.83 86.63 -25.35
N LYS A 51 -2.29 87.85 -25.08
CA LYS A 51 -1.52 88.90 -24.44
C LYS A 51 -2.40 89.68 -23.46
N ASP A 52 -2.00 89.82 -22.20
CA ASP A 52 -2.72 90.64 -21.22
C ASP A 52 -2.08 92.03 -21.17
N LEU A 53 -2.76 93.01 -21.74
CA LEU A 53 -2.34 94.40 -21.80
C LEU A 53 -2.40 95.10 -20.44
N ALA A 54 -3.10 94.53 -19.45
CA ALA A 54 -3.12 95.06 -18.09
C ALA A 54 -1.94 94.56 -17.23
N ARG A 55 -1.21 93.54 -17.70
CA ARG A 55 -0.07 92.94 -16.99
C ARG A 55 1.24 93.67 -17.30
N GLU A 56 2.12 93.79 -16.30
CA GLU A 56 3.46 94.34 -16.48
C GLU A 56 4.25 93.55 -17.54
N GLY A 57 4.93 94.25 -18.46
CA GLY A 57 5.59 93.63 -19.61
C GLY A 57 4.65 93.08 -20.68
N GLN A 58 3.33 93.30 -20.54
CA GLN A 58 2.27 92.81 -21.42
C GLN A 58 2.41 91.32 -21.75
N LYS A 59 2.68 90.50 -20.72
CA LYS A 59 2.83 89.05 -20.87
C LYS A 59 1.48 88.36 -21.02
N ALA A 60 1.49 87.10 -21.43
CA ALA A 60 0.26 86.34 -21.54
C ALA A 60 -0.35 86.02 -20.15
N PRO A 61 -1.65 85.72 -20.06
CA PRO A 61 -2.25 85.16 -18.85
C PRO A 61 -1.53 83.88 -18.39
N GLU A 62 -1.23 83.74 -17.09
CA GLU A 62 -0.50 82.56 -16.60
C GLU A 62 -1.33 81.28 -16.71
N MET A 63 -2.64 81.42 -16.50
CA MET A 63 -3.59 80.33 -16.54
C MET A 63 -4.87 80.80 -17.21
N VAL A 64 -5.42 79.94 -18.06
CA VAL A 64 -6.76 80.09 -18.63
C VAL A 64 -7.54 78.80 -18.40
N LYS A 65 -8.87 78.86 -18.40
CA LYS A 65 -9.70 77.66 -18.47
C LYS A 65 -10.08 77.39 -19.91
N ALA A 66 -9.81 76.19 -20.40
CA ALA A 66 -10.15 75.75 -21.73
C ALA A 66 -11.24 74.68 -21.70
N LYS A 67 -12.13 74.69 -22.68
CA LYS A 67 -13.16 73.65 -22.86
C LYS A 67 -13.43 73.44 -24.33
N ARG A 68 -13.46 72.17 -24.76
CA ARG A 68 -13.94 71.82 -26.10
C ARG A 68 -15.46 71.73 -26.10
N VAL A 69 -16.12 72.49 -26.96
CA VAL A 69 -17.57 72.40 -27.21
C VAL A 69 -17.78 72.15 -28.70
N GLY A 70 -18.08 70.89 -29.04
CA GLY A 70 -18.16 70.43 -30.43
C GLY A 70 -16.84 70.64 -31.18
N LYS A 71 -16.85 71.55 -32.16
CA LYS A 71 -15.70 71.92 -32.98
C LYS A 71 -14.97 73.17 -32.50
N HIS A 72 -15.50 73.85 -31.48
CA HIS A 72 -14.98 75.12 -30.96
C HIS A 72 -14.10 74.90 -29.73
N LEU A 73 -13.09 75.76 -29.57
CA LEU A 73 -12.31 75.89 -28.35
C LEU A 73 -12.80 77.12 -27.58
N GLU A 74 -13.33 76.91 -26.38
CA GLU A 74 -13.84 77.95 -25.49
C GLU A 74 -12.81 78.24 -24.39
N ILE A 75 -12.53 79.52 -24.15
CA ILE A 75 -11.56 80.02 -23.16
C ILE A 75 -12.24 80.98 -22.18
N THR A 76 -11.95 80.81 -20.89
CA THR A 76 -12.39 81.69 -19.79
C THR A 76 -11.18 82.18 -19.00
N PHE A 77 -11.09 83.50 -18.75
CA PHE A 77 -9.88 84.15 -18.22
C PHE A 77 -9.90 84.39 -16.70
N GLU A 78 -11.05 84.31 -16.02
CA GLU A 78 -11.14 84.40 -14.54
C GLU A 78 -12.29 83.56 -13.95
N SER A 79 -12.13 83.07 -12.72
CA SER A 79 -13.14 82.26 -12.02
C SER A 79 -14.27 83.13 -11.45
N GLY A 80 -15.33 83.34 -12.24
CA GLY A 80 -16.50 84.08 -11.76
C GLY A 80 -17.73 84.08 -12.67
N ASN A 81 -17.60 83.73 -13.96
CA ASN A 81 -18.72 83.61 -14.90
C ASN A 81 -18.85 82.19 -15.44
N GLU A 82 -20.08 81.71 -15.65
CA GLU A 82 -20.38 80.33 -16.12
C GLU A 82 -20.22 80.16 -17.66
N GLY A 83 -19.91 81.23 -18.41
CA GLY A 83 -19.78 81.22 -19.88
C GLY A 83 -18.36 81.58 -20.37
N PRO A 84 -18.05 81.33 -21.66
CA PRO A 84 -16.74 81.62 -22.23
C PRO A 84 -16.52 83.11 -22.49
N ASP A 85 -15.28 83.54 -22.38
CA ASP A 85 -14.83 84.91 -22.69
C ASP A 85 -14.36 85.02 -24.15
N LEU A 86 -13.71 83.96 -24.66
CA LEU A 86 -13.21 83.83 -26.02
C LEU A 86 -13.65 82.47 -26.59
N VAL A 87 -14.12 82.45 -27.83
CA VAL A 87 -14.41 81.23 -28.59
C VAL A 87 -13.67 81.27 -29.91
N LEU A 88 -12.74 80.33 -30.08
CA LEU A 88 -12.12 80.04 -31.37
C LEU A 88 -13.01 79.07 -32.13
N GLU A 89 -13.70 79.57 -33.15
CA GLU A 89 -14.72 78.80 -33.84
C GLU A 89 -14.11 77.80 -34.82
N ASN A 90 -14.60 76.55 -34.84
CA ASN A 90 -14.07 75.47 -35.68
C ASN A 90 -12.58 75.16 -35.45
N TYR A 91 -12.05 75.51 -34.28
CA TYR A 91 -10.66 75.23 -33.89
C TYR A 91 -10.25 73.78 -34.20
N TYR A 92 -11.04 72.79 -33.76
CA TYR A 92 -10.70 71.38 -33.92
C TYR A 92 -10.91 70.83 -35.35
N ASP A 93 -11.50 71.60 -36.27
CA ASP A 93 -11.57 71.23 -37.69
C ASP A 93 -10.31 71.65 -38.45
N VAL A 94 -9.65 72.72 -38.00
CA VAL A 94 -8.47 73.29 -38.68
C VAL A 94 -7.16 73.01 -37.94
N VAL A 95 -7.23 72.62 -36.66
CA VAL A 95 -6.08 72.27 -35.82
C VAL A 95 -5.94 70.75 -35.73
N THR A 96 -4.89 70.22 -36.36
CA THR A 96 -4.42 68.82 -36.25
C THR A 96 -3.07 68.77 -35.54
N ASP A 97 -2.72 67.61 -34.98
CA ASP A 97 -1.46 67.39 -34.25
C ASP A 97 -0.26 68.07 -34.93
N GLY A 98 0.42 68.96 -34.19
CA GLY A 98 1.67 69.61 -34.60
C GLY A 98 1.58 70.82 -35.55
N SER A 99 0.42 71.44 -35.80
CA SER A 99 0.33 72.49 -36.85
C SER A 99 -0.25 73.85 -36.45
N MET A 100 -0.95 73.97 -35.31
CA MET A 100 -1.67 75.18 -34.93
C MET A 100 -1.92 75.27 -33.41
N SER A 101 -1.51 76.37 -32.77
CA SER A 101 -1.50 76.46 -31.30
C SER A 101 -2.07 77.77 -30.75
N LEU A 102 -2.66 77.69 -29.56
CA LEU A 102 -2.91 78.84 -28.69
C LEU A 102 -1.64 79.07 -27.87
N VAL A 103 -1.01 80.24 -28.00
CA VAL A 103 0.31 80.51 -27.41
C VAL A 103 0.30 81.78 -26.58
N GLY A 104 1.30 81.96 -25.74
CA GLY A 104 1.52 83.19 -24.99
C GLY A 104 3.01 83.43 -24.71
N GLU A 105 3.37 84.70 -24.55
CA GLU A 105 4.72 85.09 -24.15
C GLU A 105 4.85 84.98 -22.63
N ALA A 106 5.80 84.16 -22.16
CA ALA A 106 6.09 84.02 -20.74
C ALA A 106 6.98 85.17 -20.23
N GLU A 107 7.20 85.21 -18.91
CA GLU A 107 8.01 86.26 -18.26
C GLU A 107 9.45 86.32 -18.80
N ASN A 108 9.99 85.19 -19.24
CA ASN A 108 11.34 85.08 -19.83
C ASN A 108 11.45 85.64 -21.27
N GLY A 109 10.34 86.10 -21.88
CA GLY A 109 10.34 86.66 -23.24
C GLY A 109 10.18 85.64 -24.36
N HIS A 110 10.13 84.34 -24.02
CA HIS A 110 9.93 83.27 -24.99
C HIS A 110 8.44 82.91 -25.13
N MET A 111 8.09 82.35 -26.27
CA MET A 111 6.73 81.93 -26.61
C MET A 111 6.50 80.48 -26.22
N TYR A 112 5.36 80.18 -25.61
CA TYR A 112 4.98 78.82 -25.21
C TYR A 112 3.53 78.52 -25.60
N GLU A 113 3.24 77.27 -25.91
CA GLU A 113 1.87 76.79 -26.15
C GLU A 113 1.13 76.60 -24.82
N TYR A 114 -0.16 76.93 -24.77
CA TYR A 114 -1.02 76.57 -23.65
C TYR A 114 -1.31 75.07 -23.66
N ALA A 115 -1.04 74.40 -22.54
CA ALA A 115 -1.28 72.99 -22.34
C ALA A 115 -2.06 72.77 -21.03
N VAL A 116 -2.83 71.68 -20.96
CA VAL A 116 -3.58 71.30 -19.76
C VAL A 116 -2.61 71.06 -18.61
N SER A 117 -2.82 71.78 -17.50
CA SER A 117 -2.03 71.62 -16.29
C SER A 117 -2.45 70.33 -15.58
N ASN A 118 -1.63 69.30 -15.68
CA ASN A 118 -1.72 68.08 -14.87
C ASN A 118 -0.33 67.73 -14.28
N ALA A 119 -0.28 66.96 -13.19
CA ALA A 119 0.94 66.78 -12.40
C ALA A 119 2.12 66.16 -13.19
N ASN A 120 1.87 65.46 -14.31
CA ASN A 120 2.85 64.55 -14.92
C ASN A 120 3.00 64.66 -16.46
N SER A 121 2.30 65.57 -17.17
CA SER A 121 2.49 65.82 -18.61
C SER A 121 1.77 67.10 -19.10
N ASN A 122 2.38 67.87 -20.01
CA ASN A 122 1.72 69.01 -20.67
C ASN A 122 0.91 68.51 -21.88
N THR A 123 -0.40 68.28 -21.72
CA THR A 123 -1.27 67.86 -22.84
C THR A 123 -1.66 69.08 -23.70
N PRO A 124 -1.36 69.12 -25.01
CA PRO A 124 -1.77 70.22 -25.89
C PRO A 124 -3.29 70.42 -25.94
N LEU A 125 -3.74 71.67 -26.05
CA LEU A 125 -5.18 71.97 -26.14
C LEU A 125 -5.88 71.36 -27.38
N ALA A 126 -5.12 71.05 -28.43
CA ALA A 126 -5.59 70.32 -29.61
C ALA A 126 -6.11 68.90 -29.29
N LEU A 127 -5.62 68.28 -28.21
CA LEU A 127 -6.01 66.93 -27.79
C LEU A 127 -7.11 66.92 -26.72
N VAL A 128 -7.62 68.08 -26.30
CA VAL A 128 -8.73 68.15 -25.35
C VAL A 128 -9.99 67.55 -26.00
N THR A 129 -10.58 66.56 -25.32
CA THR A 129 -11.78 65.88 -25.79
C THR A 129 -13.05 66.53 -25.23
N PRO A 130 -14.21 66.41 -25.89
CA PRO A 130 -15.46 66.97 -25.38
C PRO A 130 -15.89 66.43 -24.00
N SER A 131 -15.40 65.24 -23.60
CA SER A 131 -15.74 64.60 -22.33
C SER A 131 -14.94 65.11 -21.13
N GLN A 132 -13.84 65.85 -21.33
CA GLN A 132 -12.96 66.32 -20.24
C GLN A 132 -13.50 67.52 -19.45
N GLY A 133 -14.60 68.14 -19.89
CA GLY A 133 -15.14 69.33 -19.22
C GLY A 133 -14.21 70.55 -19.35
N SER A 134 -14.32 71.50 -18.41
CA SER A 134 -13.43 72.67 -18.37
C SER A 134 -12.13 72.31 -17.66
N VAL A 135 -10.99 72.49 -18.34
CA VAL A 135 -9.65 72.15 -17.85
C VAL A 135 -8.83 73.42 -17.64
N ASN A 136 -7.97 73.44 -16.62
CA ASN A 136 -7.00 74.52 -16.44
C ASN A 136 -5.85 74.33 -17.43
N ALA A 137 -5.51 75.37 -18.17
CA ALA A 137 -4.39 75.39 -19.11
C ALA A 137 -3.40 76.48 -18.73
N VAL A 138 -2.11 76.14 -18.73
CA VAL A 138 -0.99 77.04 -18.42
C VAL A 138 -0.02 77.04 -19.60
N LEU A 139 0.87 78.02 -19.67
CA LEU A 139 1.98 77.99 -20.62
C LEU A 139 2.85 76.74 -20.36
N GLY A 140 3.00 75.90 -21.38
CA GLY A 140 3.76 74.65 -21.30
C GLY A 140 5.27 74.87 -21.17
N SER A 141 6.01 73.77 -21.03
CA SER A 141 7.46 73.77 -20.79
C SER A 141 8.33 73.77 -22.06
N ALA A 142 7.74 73.60 -23.25
CA ALA A 142 8.43 73.58 -24.52
C ALA A 142 8.27 74.91 -25.28
N GLU A 143 9.39 75.53 -25.65
CA GLU A 143 9.40 76.79 -26.41
C GLU A 143 8.81 76.59 -27.81
N PHE A 144 7.86 77.45 -28.18
CA PHE A 144 7.23 77.46 -29.49
C PHE A 144 8.07 78.27 -30.48
N ILE A 145 8.58 77.61 -31.53
CA ILE A 145 9.36 78.24 -32.60
C ILE A 145 8.55 78.19 -33.91
N GLN A 146 8.15 79.35 -34.44
CA GLN A 146 7.41 79.43 -35.71
C GLN A 146 8.36 79.23 -36.90
N SER A 147 8.20 78.13 -37.66
CA SER A 147 9.03 77.87 -38.85
C SER A 147 8.65 78.76 -40.03
N SER A 148 9.56 79.60 -40.52
CA SER A 148 9.39 80.35 -41.78
C SER A 148 9.57 79.40 -42.97
N GLY A 149 8.48 79.14 -43.71
CA GLY A 149 8.46 78.20 -44.83
C GLY A 149 9.22 78.68 -46.08
N ALA A 150 10.13 77.85 -46.58
CA ALA A 150 10.52 77.81 -47.99
C ALA A 150 10.46 76.34 -48.44
N ALA A 151 9.51 76.04 -49.32
CA ALA A 151 9.27 74.71 -49.87
C ALA A 151 10.26 74.40 -51.00
N LEU A 152 10.83 73.19 -51.00
CA LEU A 152 11.32 72.56 -52.22
C LEU A 152 10.84 71.11 -52.24
N SER A 153 10.09 70.81 -53.29
CA SER A 153 9.55 69.51 -53.67
C SER A 153 10.64 68.46 -53.86
N GLU A 154 10.50 67.32 -53.21
CA GLU A 154 11.24 66.10 -53.58
C GLU A 154 10.72 65.58 -54.93
N GLN A 155 11.40 65.95 -56.01
CA GLN A 155 11.64 65.01 -57.09
C GLN A 155 13.10 65.09 -57.52
N SER A 156 13.73 63.92 -57.50
CA SER A 156 14.89 63.54 -58.30
C SER A 156 16.29 63.96 -57.76
N LEU A 157 17.06 62.89 -57.47
CA LEU A 157 18.51 62.74 -57.67
C LEU A 157 19.48 63.22 -56.57
N THR A 158 20.09 62.26 -55.90
CA THR A 158 21.54 62.27 -55.62
C THR A 158 22.31 61.72 -56.83
N PRO A 159 23.64 61.94 -57.01
CA PRO A 159 24.52 62.92 -56.35
C PRO A 159 25.38 63.72 -57.36
N LEU A 160 25.67 65.00 -57.07
CA LEU A 160 26.86 65.65 -57.62
C LEU A 160 27.39 66.71 -56.64
N PHE A 161 28.20 66.26 -55.68
CA PHE A 161 29.16 67.14 -55.00
C PHE A 161 30.54 66.51 -55.09
N ALA A 162 31.29 66.95 -56.10
CA ALA A 162 32.74 66.87 -56.09
C ALA A 162 33.29 67.97 -57.00
N LEU A 163 33.16 69.25 -56.59
CA LEU A 163 34.14 70.26 -56.98
C LEU A 163 34.07 71.54 -56.13
N LEU A 164 35.19 71.83 -55.46
CA LEU A 164 35.71 73.14 -55.02
C LEU A 164 34.99 73.93 -53.87
N GLY A 165 35.59 73.85 -52.67
CA GLY A 165 36.32 74.98 -52.05
C GLY A 165 35.56 76.19 -51.48
N GLY A 166 35.62 76.32 -50.14
CA GLY A 166 35.87 77.59 -49.43
C GLY A 166 34.73 78.62 -49.28
N VAL A 167 34.39 78.92 -48.02
CA VAL A 167 34.09 80.23 -47.39
C VAL A 167 33.04 80.02 -46.29
N GLY A 168 33.40 80.44 -45.07
CA GLY A 168 32.63 80.21 -43.85
C GLY A 168 31.35 81.03 -43.74
N ILE A 169 30.33 80.42 -43.15
CA ILE A 169 29.22 81.10 -42.48
C ILE A 169 28.83 80.24 -41.26
N ALA A 170 29.22 80.70 -40.07
CA ALA A 170 28.82 80.11 -38.80
C ALA A 170 27.37 80.55 -38.48
N GLY A 171 26.45 79.59 -38.34
CA GLY A 171 25.05 79.86 -37.96
C GLY A 171 24.03 78.80 -38.35
N VAL A 172 24.37 77.85 -39.24
CA VAL A 172 23.46 76.78 -39.72
C VAL A 172 23.78 75.38 -39.17
N SER A 173 24.81 75.23 -38.34
CA SER A 173 25.22 73.90 -37.83
C SER A 173 24.18 73.27 -36.91
N GLY A 174 23.49 74.01 -36.03
CA GLY A 174 22.55 73.41 -35.06
C GLY A 174 21.26 72.82 -35.67
N ALA A 175 20.67 73.49 -36.67
CA ALA A 175 19.42 73.04 -37.30
C ALA A 175 19.65 71.95 -38.38
N VAL A 176 20.83 71.92 -39.01
CA VAL A 176 21.26 70.84 -39.90
C VAL A 176 21.68 69.61 -39.11
N GLN A 177 22.36 69.80 -37.96
CA GLN A 177 22.69 68.73 -37.01
C GLN A 177 21.42 68.10 -36.42
N GLY A 178 20.45 68.88 -35.93
CA GLY A 178 19.20 68.32 -35.37
C GLY A 178 18.29 67.58 -36.38
N LYS A 179 18.31 67.95 -37.67
CA LYS A 179 17.65 67.17 -38.74
C LYS A 179 18.44 65.93 -39.14
N GLN A 180 19.78 65.99 -39.14
CA GLN A 180 20.64 64.84 -39.38
C GLN A 180 20.56 63.81 -38.24
N ASP A 181 20.49 64.27 -36.99
CA ASP A 181 20.39 63.40 -35.81
C ASP A 181 19.03 62.67 -35.77
N ASN A 182 17.92 63.33 -36.15
CA ASN A 182 16.62 62.67 -36.31
C ASN A 182 16.58 61.69 -37.50
N ALA A 183 17.25 62.00 -38.61
CA ALA A 183 17.34 61.09 -39.76
C ALA A 183 18.23 59.86 -39.47
N ALA A 184 19.33 60.06 -38.74
CA ALA A 184 20.21 58.99 -38.26
C ALA A 184 19.47 58.08 -37.26
N SER A 185 18.67 58.65 -36.36
CA SER A 185 17.85 57.89 -35.42
C SER A 185 16.77 57.06 -36.10
N ALA A 186 16.07 57.64 -37.08
CA ALA A 186 15.09 56.90 -37.89
C ALA A 186 15.73 55.77 -38.71
N ALA A 187 16.94 55.98 -39.24
CA ALA A 187 17.69 54.96 -39.96
C ALA A 187 18.14 53.82 -39.03
N ALA A 188 18.66 54.14 -37.86
CA ALA A 188 19.06 53.16 -36.85
C ALA A 188 17.88 52.32 -36.37
N LEU A 189 16.73 52.95 -36.12
CA LEU A 189 15.50 52.25 -35.75
C LEU A 189 15.02 51.31 -36.87
N LYS A 190 15.13 51.72 -38.14
CA LYS A 190 14.82 50.86 -39.29
C LYS A 190 15.77 49.67 -39.40
N THR A 191 17.04 49.84 -39.04
CA THR A 191 18.01 48.72 -38.95
C THR A 191 17.60 47.72 -37.87
N LEU A 192 17.21 48.18 -36.68
CA LEU A 192 16.69 47.32 -35.60
C LEU A 192 15.43 46.57 -36.04
N GLN A 193 14.49 47.26 -36.72
CA GLN A 193 13.29 46.63 -37.29
C GLN A 193 13.62 45.55 -38.32
N ALA A 194 14.52 45.84 -39.25
CA ALA A 194 14.92 44.88 -40.28
C ALA A 194 15.60 43.66 -39.65
N ALA A 195 16.45 43.88 -38.64
CA ALA A 195 17.14 42.81 -37.93
C ALA A 195 16.18 41.91 -37.15
N ALA A 196 15.23 42.49 -36.42
CA ALA A 196 14.18 41.74 -35.73
C ALA A 196 13.28 40.99 -36.71
N GLN A 197 12.83 41.65 -37.78
CA GLN A 197 11.99 41.00 -38.80
C GLN A 197 12.67 39.82 -39.50
N ALA A 198 14.00 39.84 -39.61
CA ALA A 198 14.81 38.81 -40.23
C ALA A 198 15.42 37.80 -39.22
N ASN A 199 15.19 37.99 -37.91
CA ASN A 199 15.83 37.23 -36.82
C ASN A 199 17.37 37.13 -36.98
N ASN A 200 18.02 38.25 -37.33
CA ASN A 200 19.47 38.28 -37.57
C ASN A 200 20.21 39.44 -36.88
N ALA A 201 19.65 39.95 -35.77
CA ALA A 201 20.31 40.86 -34.85
C ALA A 201 21.62 40.24 -34.33
N SER A 202 22.69 41.03 -34.35
CA SER A 202 24.05 40.63 -34.01
C SER A 202 24.90 41.87 -33.78
N THR A 203 26.13 41.72 -33.28
CA THR A 203 27.04 42.86 -33.09
C THR A 203 27.35 43.64 -34.38
N SER A 204 27.18 43.03 -35.56
CA SER A 204 27.43 43.66 -36.86
C SER A 204 26.18 44.28 -37.51
N THR A 205 24.98 43.86 -37.11
CA THR A 205 23.70 44.39 -37.61
C THR A 205 23.04 45.34 -36.62
N THR A 206 23.20 45.10 -35.32
CA THR A 206 22.59 45.83 -34.21
C THR A 206 23.64 46.04 -33.10
N SER A 207 24.58 46.95 -33.34
CA SER A 207 25.70 47.29 -32.43
C SER A 207 25.27 48.27 -31.31
N LEU A 208 26.12 48.49 -30.29
CA LEU A 208 25.90 49.55 -29.27
C LEU A 208 25.62 50.92 -29.93
N GLU A 209 26.35 51.23 -30.99
CA GLU A 209 26.18 52.47 -31.74
C GLU A 209 24.81 52.54 -32.43
N THR A 210 24.31 51.41 -32.93
CA THR A 210 22.97 51.34 -33.57
C THR A 210 21.87 51.60 -32.54
N TYR A 211 21.96 51.00 -31.35
CA TYR A 211 21.01 51.26 -30.27
C TYR A 211 21.08 52.73 -29.80
N SER A 212 22.30 53.25 -29.56
CA SER A 212 22.48 54.64 -29.15
C SER A 212 21.99 55.63 -30.20
N ALA A 213 22.22 55.37 -31.49
CA ALA A 213 21.73 56.21 -32.59
C ALA A 213 20.20 56.19 -32.67
N ALA A 214 19.56 55.04 -32.40
CA ALA A 214 18.10 54.92 -32.29
C ALA A 214 17.51 55.58 -31.02
N GLY A 215 18.34 56.25 -30.21
CA GLY A 215 17.90 56.92 -28.98
C GLY A 215 17.67 55.98 -27.80
N ILE A 216 18.17 54.75 -27.88
CA ILE A 216 17.99 53.72 -26.86
C ILE A 216 19.12 53.78 -25.84
N THR A 217 18.75 53.69 -24.56
CA THR A 217 19.67 53.76 -23.42
C THR A 217 19.67 52.44 -22.65
N GLY A 218 20.68 52.21 -21.82
CA GLY A 218 20.78 50.97 -21.03
C GLY A 218 21.33 49.76 -21.80
N VAL A 219 21.75 49.92 -23.05
CA VAL A 219 22.52 48.90 -23.79
C VAL A 219 24.02 49.10 -23.51
N THR A 220 24.66 48.05 -23.03
CA THR A 220 26.08 48.00 -22.67
C THR A 220 26.73 46.81 -23.35
N GLN A 221 28.06 46.69 -23.25
CA GLN A 221 28.75 45.54 -23.82
C GLN A 221 28.31 44.21 -23.16
N ASP A 222 27.91 44.26 -21.88
CA ASP A 222 27.57 43.08 -21.08
C ASP A 222 26.18 42.52 -21.41
N ASN A 223 25.23 43.35 -21.84
CA ASN A 223 23.85 42.93 -22.13
C ASN A 223 23.50 42.95 -23.63
N LEU A 224 24.38 43.46 -24.50
CA LEU A 224 24.12 43.58 -25.94
C LEU A 224 23.74 42.23 -26.57
N ALA A 225 24.44 41.16 -26.20
CA ALA A 225 24.19 39.83 -26.75
C ALA A 225 22.78 39.35 -26.40
N ALA A 226 22.35 39.58 -25.16
CA ALA A 226 21.05 39.17 -24.64
C ALA A 226 19.90 39.97 -25.29
N ILE A 227 20.08 41.29 -25.45
CA ILE A 227 19.12 42.14 -26.15
C ILE A 227 19.02 41.71 -27.62
N ASN A 228 20.14 41.48 -28.30
CA ASN A 228 20.13 40.96 -29.68
C ASN A 228 19.49 39.56 -29.76
N ASN A 229 19.65 38.71 -28.74
CA ASN A 229 18.96 37.42 -28.65
C ASN A 229 17.44 37.60 -28.61
N ALA A 230 16.92 38.57 -27.84
CA ALA A 230 15.49 38.89 -27.82
C ALA A 230 14.95 39.33 -29.18
N LEU A 231 15.68 40.19 -29.91
CA LEU A 231 15.32 40.60 -31.27
C LEU A 231 15.34 39.43 -32.26
N ASN A 232 16.08 38.35 -31.98
CA ASN A 232 16.13 37.15 -32.83
C ASN A 232 15.02 36.14 -32.54
N THR A 233 14.15 36.40 -31.57
CA THR A 233 13.02 35.52 -31.29
C THR A 233 11.94 35.68 -32.34
N ALA A 234 11.28 34.58 -32.71
CA ALA A 234 10.16 34.62 -33.65
C ALA A 234 8.96 35.46 -33.14
N ALA A 235 8.87 35.68 -31.83
CA ALA A 235 7.83 36.50 -31.20
C ALA A 235 8.10 38.02 -31.37
N VAL A 236 9.35 38.43 -31.56
CA VAL A 236 9.75 39.83 -31.73
C VAL A 236 9.99 40.12 -33.20
N SER A 237 8.94 40.54 -33.91
CA SER A 237 9.02 40.99 -35.31
C SER A 237 9.28 42.50 -35.44
N GLY A 238 9.44 43.00 -36.68
CA GLY A 238 9.68 44.43 -36.94
C GLY A 238 8.63 45.38 -36.36
N THR A 239 7.36 44.95 -36.23
CA THR A 239 6.27 45.76 -35.63
C THR A 239 6.38 45.89 -34.10
N HIS A 240 7.16 45.02 -33.46
CA HIS A 240 7.43 45.07 -32.02
C HIS A 240 8.58 46.02 -31.69
N VAL A 241 9.32 46.49 -32.71
CA VAL A 241 10.49 47.38 -32.57
C VAL A 241 10.39 48.61 -33.50
N ASP A 242 9.18 48.96 -33.93
CA ASP A 242 8.93 50.03 -34.92
C ASP A 242 9.05 51.46 -34.39
N THR A 243 9.20 51.62 -33.07
CA THR A 243 9.34 52.90 -32.37
C THR A 243 10.44 52.76 -31.30
N ALA A 244 11.15 53.86 -31.03
CA ALA A 244 12.19 53.88 -29.99
C ALA A 244 11.65 53.46 -28.62
N ALA A 245 10.41 53.85 -28.27
CA ALA A 245 9.76 53.46 -27.02
C ALA A 245 9.55 51.94 -26.90
N LYS A 246 9.17 51.25 -27.98
CA LYS A 246 9.01 49.80 -27.96
C LYS A 246 10.37 49.08 -27.84
N VAL A 247 11.40 49.56 -28.53
CA VAL A 247 12.76 49.01 -28.38
C VAL A 247 13.27 49.23 -26.96
N GLN A 248 13.09 50.43 -26.39
CA GLN A 248 13.47 50.73 -25.01
C GLN A 248 12.74 49.80 -24.03
N ALA A 249 11.46 49.50 -24.25
CA ALA A 249 10.72 48.56 -23.41
C ALA A 249 11.31 47.14 -23.45
N ILE A 250 11.82 46.65 -24.59
CA ILE A 250 12.52 45.36 -24.67
C ILE A 250 13.85 45.42 -23.91
N VAL A 251 14.61 46.50 -24.06
CA VAL A 251 15.88 46.71 -23.34
C VAL A 251 15.67 46.76 -21.84
N ASP A 252 14.69 47.54 -21.38
CA ASP A 252 14.34 47.67 -19.96
C ASP A 252 13.84 46.32 -19.40
N ALA A 253 13.05 45.58 -20.17
CA ALA A 253 12.58 44.26 -19.79
C ALA A 253 13.72 43.25 -19.62
N TYR A 254 14.64 43.18 -20.58
CA TYR A 254 15.78 42.26 -20.47
C TYR A 254 16.72 42.68 -19.33
N ASN A 255 16.97 43.98 -19.17
CA ASN A 255 17.78 44.49 -18.07
C ASN A 255 17.17 44.19 -16.70
N ALA A 256 15.83 44.20 -16.56
CA ALA A 256 15.18 43.76 -15.33
C ALA A 256 15.45 42.27 -15.05
N ILE A 257 15.40 41.41 -16.07
CA ILE A 257 15.68 39.97 -15.94
C ILE A 257 17.16 39.70 -15.59
N LEU A 258 18.09 40.39 -16.24
CA LEU A 258 19.51 40.31 -15.90
C LEU A 258 19.82 40.92 -14.53
N GLY A 259 19.01 41.87 -14.08
CA GLY A 259 19.09 42.46 -12.74
C GLY A 259 18.60 41.50 -11.66
N GLU A 260 17.58 40.70 -11.96
CA GLU A 260 17.09 39.65 -11.07
C GLU A 260 18.14 38.54 -10.87
N ALA A 261 18.87 38.16 -11.93
CA ALA A 261 19.86 37.08 -11.91
C ALA A 261 21.10 37.42 -11.06
N ASN A 262 20.94 37.24 -9.75
CA ASN A 262 21.89 37.58 -8.70
C ASN A 262 22.84 36.41 -8.33
N GLY A 263 22.59 35.21 -8.85
CA GLY A 263 23.35 34.01 -8.52
C GLY A 263 23.27 33.69 -7.02
N ALA A 264 24.42 33.37 -6.41
CA ALA A 264 24.48 33.13 -4.96
C ALA A 264 24.46 34.42 -4.11
N THR A 265 24.41 35.60 -4.72
CA THR A 265 24.43 36.87 -3.99
C THR A 265 23.04 37.29 -3.52
N PRO A 266 22.89 37.99 -2.38
CA PRO A 266 21.59 38.45 -1.91
C PRO A 266 20.94 39.41 -2.90
N ASP A 267 19.65 39.23 -3.17
CA ASP A 267 18.87 40.15 -3.99
C ASP A 267 18.77 41.53 -3.32
N THR A 268 19.35 42.53 -3.99
CA THR A 268 19.37 43.91 -3.51
C THR A 268 18.18 44.73 -4.00
N THR A 269 17.30 44.13 -4.82
CA THR A 269 16.14 44.76 -5.46
C THR A 269 14.83 43.93 -5.36
N PRO A 270 14.44 43.44 -4.16
CA PRO A 270 13.34 42.47 -3.98
C PRO A 270 11.91 42.97 -4.27
N VAL A 271 11.77 44.19 -4.79
CA VAL A 271 10.51 44.82 -5.23
C VAL A 271 10.51 45.11 -6.73
N GLY A 272 11.62 44.82 -7.43
CA GLY A 272 11.84 45.08 -8.84
C GLY A 272 11.78 43.83 -9.72
N ASN A 273 11.28 42.70 -9.19
CA ASN A 273 11.33 41.42 -9.90
C ASN A 273 10.63 41.49 -11.26
N PRO A 274 11.12 40.76 -12.27
CA PRO A 274 10.53 40.75 -13.59
C PRO A 274 9.05 40.40 -13.57
N THR A 275 8.26 41.21 -14.26
CA THR A 275 6.83 40.97 -14.47
C THR A 275 6.61 40.03 -15.65
N ALA A 276 5.45 39.36 -15.70
CA ALA A 276 5.06 38.53 -16.84
C ALA A 276 5.13 39.28 -18.19
N SER A 277 4.75 40.57 -18.20
CA SER A 277 4.83 41.41 -19.40
C SER A 277 6.27 41.71 -19.83
N GLN A 278 7.22 41.79 -18.90
CA GLN A 278 8.65 41.97 -19.25
C GLN A 278 9.21 40.70 -19.90
N TYR A 279 8.90 39.51 -19.38
CA TYR A 279 9.26 38.25 -20.07
C TYR A 279 8.65 38.16 -21.47
N GLN A 280 7.38 38.55 -21.63
CA GLN A 280 6.72 38.55 -22.94
C GLN A 280 7.33 39.57 -23.91
N ALA A 281 7.77 40.74 -23.41
CA ALA A 281 8.37 41.78 -24.25
C ALA A 281 9.67 41.32 -24.92
N ILE A 282 10.46 40.47 -24.27
CA ILE A 282 11.68 39.90 -24.86
C ILE A 282 11.40 38.68 -25.75
N GLY A 283 10.12 38.29 -25.91
CA GLY A 283 9.71 37.13 -26.70
C GLY A 283 9.76 35.79 -25.96
N ALA A 284 9.90 35.78 -24.63
CA ALA A 284 9.88 34.54 -23.84
C ALA A 284 8.46 33.97 -23.70
N ASN A 285 8.34 32.66 -23.85
CA ASN A 285 7.12 31.90 -23.58
C ASN A 285 7.21 31.27 -22.18
N ILE A 286 6.59 31.95 -21.21
CA ILE A 286 6.63 31.54 -19.80
C ILE A 286 5.45 30.66 -19.36
N GLY A 287 4.58 30.22 -20.28
CA GLY A 287 3.47 29.31 -19.97
C GLY A 287 2.51 29.86 -18.90
N LEU A 288 2.18 29.03 -17.88
CA LEU A 288 1.24 29.42 -16.81
C LEU A 288 1.77 30.54 -15.92
N ALA A 289 3.10 30.78 -15.87
CA ALA A 289 3.66 31.94 -15.18
C ALA A 289 3.20 33.29 -15.78
N ALA A 290 2.65 33.31 -17.00
CA ALA A 290 2.05 34.51 -17.57
C ALA A 290 0.77 34.98 -16.86
N THR A 291 0.06 34.06 -16.19
CA THR A 291 -1.27 34.32 -15.58
C THR A 291 -1.39 33.86 -14.13
N ASN A 292 -0.48 33.02 -13.67
CA ASN A 292 -0.42 32.55 -12.29
C ASN A 292 0.76 33.21 -11.55
N ALA A 293 0.42 34.05 -10.57
CA ALA A 293 1.40 34.79 -9.76
C ALA A 293 2.35 33.87 -8.98
N LYS A 294 1.93 32.66 -8.61
CA LYS A 294 2.74 31.67 -7.88
C LYS A 294 3.76 31.01 -8.79
N ASN A 295 3.36 30.65 -10.01
CA ASN A 295 4.30 30.18 -11.03
C ASN A 295 5.30 31.28 -11.41
N LEU A 296 4.86 32.54 -11.50
CA LEU A 296 5.76 33.67 -11.77
C LEU A 296 6.73 33.91 -10.61
N ALA A 297 6.27 33.82 -9.36
CA ALA A 297 7.13 33.92 -8.19
C ALA A 297 8.23 32.85 -8.22
N LEU A 298 7.87 31.59 -8.49
CA LEU A 298 8.84 30.51 -8.61
C LEU A 298 9.82 30.74 -9.77
N LEU A 299 9.34 31.19 -10.93
CA LEU A 299 10.22 31.52 -12.06
C LEU A 299 11.22 32.62 -11.69
N ASN A 300 10.74 33.68 -11.03
CA ASN A 300 11.61 34.78 -10.58
C ASN A 300 12.64 34.29 -9.56
N ASP A 301 12.25 33.46 -8.61
CA ASP A 301 13.18 32.90 -7.61
C ASP A 301 14.23 31.98 -8.27
N ILE A 302 13.81 31.16 -9.25
CA ILE A 302 14.73 30.35 -10.07
C ILE A 302 15.71 31.25 -10.83
N VAL A 303 15.22 32.28 -11.52
CA VAL A 303 16.05 33.26 -12.25
C VAL A 303 17.00 33.99 -11.29
N GLY A 304 16.51 34.35 -10.10
CA GLY A 304 17.25 35.01 -9.04
C GLY A 304 18.49 34.23 -8.63
N ALA A 305 18.37 32.91 -8.54
CA ALA A 305 19.46 32.00 -8.20
C ALA A 305 20.43 31.71 -9.38
N LYS A 306 20.20 32.26 -10.57
CA LYS A 306 21.11 32.09 -11.73
C LYS A 306 22.11 33.22 -11.85
N GLU A 307 23.27 32.87 -12.40
CA GLU A 307 24.20 33.83 -12.94
C GLU A 307 23.63 34.44 -14.24
N LYS A 308 23.99 35.68 -14.55
CA LYS A 308 23.52 36.39 -15.75
C LYS A 308 23.73 35.62 -17.05
N SER A 309 24.84 34.88 -17.17
CA SER A 309 25.18 34.05 -18.33
C SER A 309 24.32 32.79 -18.47
N SER A 310 23.42 32.51 -17.52
CA SER A 310 22.46 31.40 -17.57
C SER A 310 21.04 31.88 -17.82
N VAL A 311 20.87 33.18 -18.08
CA VAL A 311 19.60 33.83 -18.46
C VAL A 311 19.82 34.86 -19.58
N ASP A 312 20.93 34.77 -20.32
CA ASP A 312 21.30 35.71 -21.38
C ASP A 312 20.72 35.32 -22.75
N THR A 313 19.98 34.21 -22.80
CA THR A 313 19.14 33.84 -23.94
C THR A 313 17.68 33.60 -23.55
N VAL A 314 16.77 33.91 -24.47
CA VAL A 314 15.33 33.63 -24.31
C VAL A 314 15.07 32.13 -24.23
N ALA A 315 15.90 31.31 -24.86
CA ALA A 315 15.79 29.85 -24.80
C ALA A 315 16.04 29.31 -23.37
N GLU A 316 17.01 29.85 -22.65
CA GLU A 316 17.27 29.48 -21.24
C GLU A 316 16.10 29.89 -20.35
N ILE A 317 15.60 31.12 -20.53
CA ILE A 317 14.43 31.62 -19.78
C ILE A 317 13.20 30.72 -20.02
N ASN A 318 12.95 30.31 -21.27
CA ASN A 318 11.86 29.40 -21.61
C ASN A 318 12.02 28.03 -20.93
N GLU A 319 13.25 27.51 -20.83
CA GLU A 319 13.53 26.24 -20.17
C GLU A 319 13.33 26.34 -18.64
N LEU A 320 13.79 27.42 -18.01
CA LEU A 320 13.53 27.68 -16.58
C LEU A 320 12.02 27.82 -16.32
N ALA A 321 11.30 28.53 -17.18
CA ALA A 321 9.86 28.63 -17.10
C ALA A 321 9.17 27.28 -17.30
N ARG A 322 9.63 26.44 -18.23
CA ARG A 322 9.11 25.07 -18.38
C ARG A 322 9.25 24.28 -17.08
N ILE A 323 10.42 24.32 -16.44
CA ILE A 323 10.67 23.62 -15.17
C ILE A 323 9.76 24.14 -14.07
N ALA A 324 9.67 25.46 -13.88
CA ALA A 324 8.80 26.08 -12.89
C ALA A 324 7.33 25.65 -13.07
N ASN A 325 6.85 25.68 -14.33
CA ASN A 325 5.51 25.23 -14.67
C ASN A 325 5.30 23.74 -14.41
N ALA A 326 6.29 22.89 -14.69
CA ALA A 326 6.21 21.45 -14.46
C ALA A 326 6.17 21.09 -12.96
N ILE A 327 6.97 21.78 -12.13
CA ILE A 327 6.96 21.64 -10.67
C ILE A 327 5.59 22.03 -10.09
N GLN A 328 5.08 23.19 -10.49
CA GLN A 328 3.77 23.67 -10.05
C GLN A 328 2.64 22.75 -10.53
N LEU A 329 2.73 22.21 -11.74
CA LEU A 329 1.75 21.25 -12.24
C LEU A 329 1.74 19.94 -11.42
N VAL A 330 2.91 19.43 -11.01
CA VAL A 330 3.02 18.26 -10.13
C VAL A 330 2.42 18.54 -8.75
N ALA A 331 2.69 19.72 -8.18
CA ALA A 331 2.14 20.13 -6.88
C ALA A 331 0.61 20.20 -6.87
N THR A 332 -0.03 20.36 -8.03
CA THR A 332 -1.50 20.29 -8.18
C THR A 332 -2.00 18.93 -8.66
N GLY A 333 -1.20 17.86 -8.56
CA GLY A 333 -1.54 16.50 -8.98
C GLY A 333 -1.50 16.24 -10.50
N GLY A 334 -1.01 17.19 -11.29
CA GLY A 334 -0.88 17.07 -12.74
C GLY A 334 0.37 16.29 -13.17
N LYS A 335 0.39 15.89 -14.45
CA LYS A 335 1.52 15.17 -15.06
C LYS A 335 2.15 16.02 -16.17
N PRO A 336 3.34 16.60 -15.93
CA PRO A 336 4.02 17.40 -16.95
C PRO A 336 4.51 16.55 -18.12
N ASN A 337 4.57 17.15 -19.30
CA ASN A 337 5.17 16.57 -20.50
C ASN A 337 6.12 17.61 -21.13
N PRO A 338 7.46 17.39 -21.09
CA PRO A 338 8.14 16.22 -20.52
C PRO A 338 8.01 16.11 -19.00
N THR A 339 8.15 14.89 -18.45
CA THR A 339 8.20 14.64 -17.01
C THR A 339 9.45 15.25 -16.37
N LEU A 340 9.35 15.66 -15.11
CA LEU A 340 10.49 16.16 -14.34
C LEU A 340 11.58 15.08 -14.20
N THR A 341 12.83 15.54 -14.23
CA THR A 341 14.04 14.72 -14.04
C THR A 341 14.89 15.31 -12.92
N ALA A 342 15.85 14.56 -12.38
CA ALA A 342 16.81 15.12 -11.41
C ALA A 342 17.55 16.36 -11.98
N ALA A 343 17.89 16.33 -13.27
CA ALA A 343 18.52 17.45 -13.97
C ALA A 343 17.64 18.70 -14.06
N ASP A 344 16.30 18.56 -14.05
CA ASP A 344 15.39 19.72 -13.99
C ASP A 344 15.49 20.43 -12.63
N PHE A 345 15.60 19.69 -11.54
CA PHE A 345 15.80 20.25 -10.20
C PHE A 345 17.18 20.92 -10.07
N ASP A 346 18.23 20.28 -10.57
CA ASP A 346 19.57 20.88 -10.61
C ASP A 346 19.58 22.18 -11.42
N LYS A 347 18.93 22.19 -12.60
CA LYS A 347 18.75 23.41 -13.40
C LYS A 347 17.94 24.48 -12.69
N ALA A 348 16.94 24.12 -11.89
CA ALA A 348 16.21 25.06 -11.04
C ALA A 348 17.09 25.62 -9.91
N GLY A 349 18.15 24.93 -9.52
CA GLY A 349 19.03 25.30 -8.40
C GLY A 349 18.69 24.54 -7.11
N ILE A 350 17.90 23.48 -7.21
CA ILE A 350 17.55 22.59 -6.11
C ILE A 350 18.53 21.43 -6.10
N THR A 351 19.11 21.15 -4.93
CA THR A 351 20.14 20.11 -4.78
C THR A 351 19.61 18.91 -4.02
N GLY A 352 20.28 17.76 -4.16
CA GLY A 352 19.93 16.54 -3.44
C GLY A 352 18.80 15.73 -4.09
N VAL A 353 18.45 16.02 -5.34
CA VAL A 353 17.58 15.17 -6.16
C VAL A 353 18.45 14.26 -7.01
N THR A 354 18.14 12.97 -6.99
CA THR A 354 18.82 11.92 -7.77
C THR A 354 17.75 11.02 -8.37
N ASP A 355 18.11 10.17 -9.34
CA ASP A 355 17.14 9.22 -9.90
C ASP A 355 16.55 8.28 -8.84
N ALA A 356 17.30 7.97 -7.77
CA ALA A 356 16.86 7.10 -6.67
C ALA A 356 15.74 7.72 -5.81
N ASN A 357 15.78 9.04 -5.59
CA ASN A 357 14.83 9.75 -4.74
C ASN A 357 13.81 10.59 -5.50
N LEU A 358 13.94 10.74 -6.83
CA LEU A 358 13.07 11.60 -7.65
C LEU A 358 11.58 11.26 -7.46
N ALA A 359 11.23 9.98 -7.37
CA ALA A 359 9.86 9.55 -7.12
C ALA A 359 9.34 10.00 -5.74
N ALA A 360 10.17 9.95 -4.70
CA ALA A 360 9.81 10.43 -3.35
C ALA A 360 9.69 11.95 -3.34
N VAL A 361 10.56 12.67 -4.06
CA VAL A 361 10.47 14.12 -4.23
C VAL A 361 9.16 14.50 -4.93
N VAL A 362 8.81 13.82 -6.01
CA VAL A 362 7.55 14.04 -6.74
C VAL A 362 6.32 13.73 -5.87
N ALA A 363 6.34 12.63 -5.11
CA ALA A 363 5.26 12.30 -4.17
C ALA A 363 5.14 13.35 -3.05
N SER A 364 6.26 13.79 -2.49
CA SER A 364 6.29 14.83 -1.46
C SER A 364 5.76 16.17 -2.01
N LEU A 365 6.05 16.52 -3.26
CA LEU A 365 5.45 17.67 -3.94
C LEU A 365 3.93 17.53 -4.08
N MET A 366 3.43 16.36 -4.47
CA MET A 366 1.97 16.09 -4.59
C MET A 366 1.24 16.12 -3.24
N SER A 367 1.94 15.88 -2.13
CA SER A 367 1.36 15.93 -0.77
C SER A 367 1.18 17.35 -0.22
N LYS A 368 1.80 18.35 -0.86
CA LYS A 368 1.64 19.75 -0.49
C LYS A 368 0.28 20.26 -0.91
N ALA A 369 -0.21 21.30 -0.26
CA ALA A 369 -1.54 21.84 -0.54
C ALA A 369 -1.70 22.20 -2.04
N ASP A 370 -2.82 21.77 -2.63
CA ASP A 370 -3.16 21.86 -4.07
C ASP A 370 -3.17 23.27 -4.69
N ASN A 371 -2.83 24.33 -3.94
CA ASN A 371 -2.80 25.71 -4.39
C ASN A 371 -1.38 26.22 -4.74
N GLY A 372 -0.35 25.36 -4.64
CA GLY A 372 1.03 25.70 -5.01
C GLY A 372 1.74 26.68 -4.06
N THR A 373 1.12 27.05 -2.93
CA THR A 373 1.68 28.02 -1.96
C THR A 373 2.82 27.48 -1.10
N GLN A 374 3.16 26.20 -1.24
CA GLN A 374 4.24 25.51 -0.54
C GLN A 374 5.30 24.99 -1.51
N SER A 375 5.29 25.51 -2.75
CA SER A 375 6.21 25.17 -3.83
C SER A 375 6.52 26.41 -4.70
N ASP A 376 6.17 27.62 -4.25
CA ASP A 376 6.27 28.86 -5.02
C ASP A 376 7.62 29.57 -4.85
N SER A 377 8.54 28.97 -4.09
CA SER A 377 9.93 29.39 -3.92
C SER A 377 10.91 28.22 -3.91
N LEU A 378 12.16 28.47 -4.25
CA LEU A 378 13.27 27.52 -4.19
C LEU A 378 13.48 26.99 -2.77
N LYS A 379 13.30 27.83 -1.75
CA LYS A 379 13.44 27.40 -0.35
C LYS A 379 12.42 26.32 -0.02
N GLU A 380 11.15 26.54 -0.35
CA GLU A 380 10.09 25.57 -0.08
C GLU A 380 10.34 24.25 -0.84
N LEU A 381 10.78 24.34 -2.10
CA LEU A 381 11.16 23.15 -2.87
C LEU A 381 12.34 22.39 -2.27
N GLN A 382 13.36 23.09 -1.76
CA GLN A 382 14.49 22.45 -1.07
C GLN A 382 14.04 21.79 0.24
N ASP A 383 13.07 22.37 0.96
CA ASP A 383 12.45 21.77 2.14
C ASP A 383 11.65 20.50 1.76
N VAL A 384 10.96 20.49 0.61
CA VAL A 384 10.29 19.29 0.07
C VAL A 384 11.30 18.19 -0.23
N VAL A 385 12.40 18.52 -0.93
CA VAL A 385 13.47 17.55 -1.24
C VAL A 385 14.09 16.98 0.03
N THR A 386 14.36 17.84 1.02
CA THR A 386 14.90 17.41 2.32
C THR A 386 13.94 16.45 3.03
N THR A 387 12.64 16.74 3.02
CA THR A 387 11.61 15.88 3.61
C THR A 387 11.57 14.51 2.92
N ALA A 388 11.55 14.47 1.59
CA ALA A 388 11.55 13.24 0.81
C ALA A 388 12.82 12.38 1.07
N ASN A 389 13.99 13.02 1.12
CA ASN A 389 15.25 12.34 1.43
C ASN A 389 15.27 11.77 2.85
N ASN A 390 14.75 12.51 3.82
CA ASN A 390 14.64 12.04 5.20
C ASN A 390 13.69 10.85 5.30
N ALA A 391 12.55 10.87 4.59
CA ALA A 391 11.61 9.75 4.54
C ALA A 391 12.27 8.49 3.97
N LEU A 392 12.99 8.60 2.85
CA LEU A 392 13.73 7.47 2.27
C LEU A 392 14.87 6.97 3.18
N ALA A 393 15.56 7.87 3.88
CA ALA A 393 16.64 7.49 4.79
C ALA A 393 16.17 6.61 5.96
N LYS A 394 14.88 6.69 6.35
CA LYS A 394 14.30 5.85 7.41
C LYS A 394 14.40 4.35 7.07
N PHE A 395 14.21 3.94 5.81
CA PHE A 395 14.24 2.52 5.42
C PHE A 395 15.64 1.90 5.54
N GLU A 396 16.66 2.58 5.02
CA GLU A 396 18.05 2.14 5.21
C GLU A 396 18.46 2.18 6.68
N ALA A 397 17.99 3.16 7.46
CA ALA A 397 18.26 3.21 8.90
C ALA A 397 17.64 2.02 9.64
N TYR A 398 16.37 1.72 9.38
CA TYR A 398 15.63 0.58 9.92
C TYR A 398 16.32 -0.74 9.56
N LYS A 399 16.65 -0.94 8.28
CA LYS A 399 17.39 -2.11 7.80
C LYS A 399 18.79 -2.25 8.40
N ASN A 400 19.48 -1.15 8.68
CA ASN A 400 20.84 -1.18 9.23
C ASN A 400 20.89 -1.26 10.76
N GLY A 401 19.74 -1.28 11.46
CA GLY A 401 19.66 -1.54 12.89
C GLY A 401 20.50 -0.59 13.75
N ARG A 402 20.65 0.67 13.36
CA ARG A 402 21.45 1.63 14.14
C ARG A 402 20.58 2.24 15.25
N SER A 403 20.97 1.95 16.50
CA SER A 403 20.35 2.24 17.81
C SER A 403 19.44 1.12 18.35
N ASP A 404 19.35 1.04 19.69
CA ASP A 404 18.94 -0.08 20.54
C ASP A 404 17.46 -0.55 20.41
N ASP A 405 17.03 -0.86 19.18
CA ASP A 405 15.65 -1.09 18.67
C ASP A 405 15.22 0.10 17.78
N PRO A 406 15.52 0.08 16.46
CA PRO A 406 15.04 1.14 15.58
C PRO A 406 13.51 1.14 15.60
N GLU A 407 12.92 2.30 15.89
CA GLU A 407 11.47 2.46 15.90
C GLU A 407 10.87 1.86 14.61
N ALA A 408 9.91 0.94 14.78
CA ALA A 408 9.36 0.19 13.67
C ALA A 408 8.73 1.15 12.66
N LEU A 409 9.00 0.93 11.37
CA LEU A 409 8.39 1.71 10.30
C LEU A 409 6.87 1.62 10.38
N THR A 410 6.21 2.76 10.21
CA THR A 410 4.76 2.93 10.24
C THR A 410 4.18 3.04 8.83
N VAL A 411 2.87 2.90 8.69
CA VAL A 411 2.19 3.14 7.39
C VAL A 411 2.49 4.54 6.85
N ASP A 412 2.57 5.53 7.74
CA ASP A 412 2.85 6.92 7.39
C ASP A 412 4.28 7.08 6.83
N ASP A 413 5.27 6.36 7.37
CA ASP A 413 6.65 6.39 6.83
C ASP A 413 6.71 5.96 5.36
N TYR A 414 5.95 4.91 5.00
CA TYR A 414 5.82 4.48 3.60
C TYR A 414 5.09 5.53 2.75
N ALA A 415 3.98 6.08 3.25
CA ALA A 415 3.21 7.08 2.52
C ALA A 415 4.02 8.38 2.28
N GLU A 416 4.78 8.85 3.28
CA GLU A 416 5.67 10.02 3.19
C GLU A 416 6.77 9.84 2.12
N ALA A 417 7.24 8.61 1.92
CA ALA A 417 8.22 8.26 0.88
C ALA A 417 7.58 8.01 -0.50
N GLY A 418 6.26 8.15 -0.63
CA GLY A 418 5.53 7.89 -1.87
C GLY A 418 5.31 6.41 -2.19
N ILE A 419 5.45 5.53 -1.18
CA ILE A 419 5.24 4.09 -1.30
C ILE A 419 3.77 3.78 -1.05
N THR A 420 3.21 2.88 -1.84
CA THR A 420 1.79 2.51 -1.79
C THR A 420 1.59 1.02 -1.53
N GLY A 421 0.38 0.64 -1.11
CA GLY A 421 0.03 -0.76 -0.84
C GLY A 421 0.45 -1.25 0.55
N VAL A 422 0.76 -0.34 1.47
CA VAL A 422 0.98 -0.64 2.89
C VAL A 422 -0.29 -0.27 3.67
N THR A 423 -0.75 -1.19 4.50
CA THR A 423 -1.89 -1.06 5.40
C THR A 423 -1.47 -1.56 6.79
N THR A 424 -2.30 -1.36 7.80
CA THR A 424 -2.05 -1.92 9.15
C THR A 424 -1.90 -3.44 9.14
N ASP A 425 -2.63 -4.13 8.25
CA ASP A 425 -2.70 -5.59 8.21
C ASP A 425 -1.42 -6.21 7.63
N ASN A 426 -0.80 -5.54 6.65
CA ASN A 426 0.42 -6.03 6.00
C ASN A 426 1.72 -5.35 6.49
N LEU A 427 1.63 -4.32 7.34
CA LEU A 427 2.78 -3.52 7.77
C LEU A 427 3.91 -4.39 8.33
N ALA A 428 3.59 -5.36 9.19
CA ALA A 428 4.60 -6.24 9.78
C ALA A 428 5.30 -7.13 8.73
N ALA A 429 4.56 -7.63 7.73
CA ALA A 429 5.14 -8.42 6.64
C ALA A 429 6.05 -7.57 5.76
N VAL A 430 5.64 -6.34 5.45
CA VAL A 430 6.42 -5.38 4.69
C VAL A 430 7.69 -4.95 5.47
N ASN A 431 7.56 -4.65 6.75
CA ASN A 431 8.69 -4.33 7.62
C ASN A 431 9.68 -5.49 7.72
N ALA A 432 9.21 -6.73 7.77
CA ALA A 432 10.10 -7.90 7.75
C ALA A 432 10.92 -7.97 6.45
N GLN A 433 10.33 -7.64 5.30
CA GLN A 433 11.04 -7.56 4.02
C GLN A 433 12.10 -6.46 4.01
N VAL A 434 11.78 -5.26 4.52
CA VAL A 434 12.77 -4.18 4.63
C VAL A 434 13.92 -4.57 5.54
N LEU A 435 13.65 -5.21 6.67
CA LEU A 435 14.68 -5.66 7.60
C LEU A 435 15.56 -6.77 7.00
N ALA A 436 14.99 -7.65 6.17
CA ALA A 436 15.70 -8.73 5.50
C ALA A 436 16.49 -8.29 4.24
N ALA A 437 16.22 -7.09 3.70
CA ALA A 437 16.91 -6.56 2.53
C ALA A 437 18.42 -6.37 2.76
N LYS A 438 19.24 -6.47 1.71
CA LYS A 438 20.68 -6.18 1.84
C LYS A 438 20.92 -4.68 1.97
N ALA A 439 22.11 -4.32 2.46
CA ALA A 439 22.49 -2.91 2.58
C ALA A 439 22.51 -2.24 1.20
N GLY A 440 21.78 -1.13 1.08
CA GLY A 440 21.61 -0.44 -0.19
C GLY A 440 20.50 -0.99 -1.08
N GLU A 441 19.73 -2.00 -0.66
CA GLU A 441 18.54 -2.49 -1.36
C GLU A 441 17.24 -1.87 -0.80
N ALA A 442 17.33 -0.79 -0.01
CA ALA A 442 16.18 -0.06 0.54
C ALA A 442 16.39 1.46 0.49
N ASN A 443 17.17 1.97 -0.48
CA ASN A 443 17.55 3.39 -0.57
C ASN A 443 16.84 4.17 -1.67
N SER A 444 16.02 3.50 -2.48
CA SER A 444 15.20 4.11 -3.53
C SER A 444 13.73 3.70 -3.40
N VAL A 445 12.85 4.53 -3.95
CA VAL A 445 11.40 4.24 -3.96
C VAL A 445 11.10 2.92 -4.68
N GLY A 446 11.79 2.66 -5.80
CA GLY A 446 11.57 1.45 -6.59
C GLY A 446 11.93 0.17 -5.82
N GLU A 447 13.01 0.20 -5.05
CA GLU A 447 13.43 -0.91 -4.20
C GLU A 447 12.46 -1.13 -3.05
N VAL A 448 12.12 -0.07 -2.31
CA VAL A 448 11.18 -0.18 -1.18
C VAL A 448 9.80 -0.65 -1.66
N GLN A 449 9.30 -0.16 -2.81
CA GLN A 449 8.04 -0.62 -3.39
C GLN A 449 8.10 -2.11 -3.82
N GLY A 450 9.28 -2.57 -4.25
CA GLY A 450 9.55 -3.99 -4.50
C GLY A 450 9.45 -4.84 -3.24
N LEU A 451 10.01 -4.37 -2.13
CA LEU A 451 9.93 -5.03 -0.81
C LEU A 451 8.49 -5.07 -0.28
N VAL A 452 7.74 -3.97 -0.43
CA VAL A 452 6.29 -3.94 -0.13
C VAL A 452 5.53 -4.99 -0.94
N THR A 453 5.82 -5.07 -2.23
CA THR A 453 5.20 -6.07 -3.11
C THR A 453 5.55 -7.50 -2.66
N ALA A 454 6.80 -7.74 -2.27
CA ALA A 454 7.22 -9.04 -1.76
C ALA A 454 6.48 -9.44 -0.47
N GLY A 455 6.35 -8.51 0.50
CA GLY A 455 5.67 -8.76 1.77
C GLY A 455 4.17 -9.04 1.57
N ASN A 456 3.53 -8.25 0.69
CA ASN A 456 2.13 -8.45 0.32
C ASN A 456 1.90 -9.80 -0.36
N ASN A 457 2.79 -10.20 -1.27
CA ASN A 457 2.70 -11.48 -1.95
C ASN A 457 2.91 -12.66 -0.98
N ALA A 458 3.82 -12.53 -0.01
CA ALA A 458 4.06 -13.56 1.00
C ALA A 458 2.82 -13.78 1.87
N LEU A 459 2.19 -12.70 2.36
CA LEU A 459 0.96 -12.79 3.14
C LEU A 459 -0.22 -13.31 2.32
N ALA A 460 -0.36 -12.86 1.07
CA ALA A 460 -1.39 -13.36 0.15
C ALA A 460 -1.22 -14.84 -0.17
N LYS A 461 0.02 -15.35 -0.22
CA LYS A 461 0.29 -16.78 -0.42
C LYS A 461 -0.24 -17.63 0.74
N ILE A 462 -0.13 -17.13 1.97
CA ILE A 462 -0.64 -17.80 3.18
C ILE A 462 -2.17 -17.73 3.21
N GLU A 463 -2.75 -16.54 3.03
CA GLU A 463 -4.21 -16.33 3.02
C GLU A 463 -4.93 -17.16 1.95
N ASN A 464 -4.31 -17.35 0.78
CA ASN A 464 -4.91 -18.14 -0.31
C ASN A 464 -4.51 -19.62 -0.29
N TYR A 465 -3.95 -20.13 0.82
CA TYR A 465 -3.54 -21.52 0.91
C TYR A 465 -4.73 -22.47 0.86
N ASP A 466 -4.75 -23.35 -0.14
CA ASP A 466 -5.85 -24.28 -0.43
C ASP A 466 -5.47 -25.76 -0.25
N GLY A 467 -4.26 -26.02 0.29
CA GLY A 467 -3.75 -27.37 0.50
C GLY A 467 -3.11 -28.03 -0.74
N THR A 468 -3.20 -27.43 -1.94
CA THR A 468 -2.67 -28.05 -3.17
C THR A 468 -1.14 -28.02 -3.24
N THR A 469 -0.53 -26.91 -2.82
CA THR A 469 0.93 -26.76 -2.70
C THR A 469 1.25 -26.39 -1.27
N ALA A 470 1.86 -27.32 -0.52
CA ALA A 470 2.20 -27.10 0.88
C ALA A 470 3.05 -25.85 1.07
N LEU A 471 2.67 -25.02 2.04
CA LEU A 471 3.50 -23.90 2.48
C LEU A 471 4.74 -24.45 3.19
N SER A 472 5.86 -23.76 2.98
CA SER A 472 7.15 -24.04 3.60
C SER A 472 7.43 -23.08 4.76
N VAL A 473 8.39 -23.43 5.62
CA VAL A 473 8.89 -22.51 6.67
C VAL A 473 9.30 -21.15 6.09
N ASN A 474 9.90 -21.15 4.89
CA ASN A 474 10.32 -19.93 4.21
C ASN A 474 9.15 -19.04 3.76
N ASP A 475 7.98 -19.63 3.48
CA ASP A 475 6.79 -18.86 3.08
C ASP A 475 6.28 -18.04 4.26
N TYR A 476 6.23 -18.64 5.45
CA TYR A 476 5.91 -17.96 6.70
C TYR A 476 6.97 -16.90 7.06
N ALA A 477 8.25 -17.26 6.97
CA ALA A 477 9.35 -16.33 7.27
C ALA A 477 9.34 -15.10 6.33
N ALA A 478 9.01 -15.29 5.05
CA ALA A 478 8.87 -14.18 4.09
C ALA A 478 7.72 -13.23 4.45
N ALA A 479 6.66 -13.71 5.12
CA ALA A 479 5.60 -12.86 5.65
C ALA A 479 5.94 -12.27 7.04
N GLY A 480 7.15 -12.50 7.56
CA GLY A 480 7.54 -12.06 8.91
C GLY A 480 6.96 -12.89 10.06
N ILE A 481 6.40 -14.06 9.76
CA ILE A 481 5.85 -14.97 10.76
C ILE A 481 6.98 -15.76 11.42
N THR A 482 6.92 -15.89 12.75
CA THR A 482 7.92 -16.59 13.55
C THR A 482 7.32 -17.79 14.26
N GLY A 483 8.17 -18.68 14.81
CA GLY A 483 7.70 -19.85 15.54
C GLY A 483 7.23 -21.02 14.66
N VAL A 484 7.41 -20.94 13.34
CA VAL A 484 7.21 -22.07 12.42
C VAL A 484 8.55 -22.80 12.23
N THR A 485 8.57 -24.09 12.50
CA THR A 485 9.71 -25.00 12.38
C THR A 485 9.35 -26.17 11.46
N ALA A 486 10.30 -27.04 11.13
CA ALA A 486 9.99 -28.23 10.35
C ALA A 486 9.00 -29.17 11.07
N ASP A 487 9.07 -29.22 12.40
CA ASP A 487 8.30 -30.16 13.23
C ASP A 487 6.82 -29.74 13.33
N ASN A 488 6.54 -28.44 13.43
CA ASN A 488 5.19 -27.91 13.55
C ASN A 488 4.56 -27.44 12.22
N LEU A 489 5.34 -27.38 11.12
CA LEU A 489 4.88 -26.81 9.84
C LEU A 489 3.57 -27.43 9.35
N ALA A 490 3.40 -28.75 9.48
CA ALA A 490 2.19 -29.43 9.04
C ALA A 490 0.97 -29.07 9.91
N ALA A 491 1.16 -28.90 11.23
CA ALA A 491 0.08 -28.46 12.12
C ALA A 491 -0.31 -27.00 11.82
N VAL A 492 0.67 -26.12 11.63
CA VAL A 492 0.42 -24.72 11.22
C VAL A 492 -0.30 -24.66 9.88
N ASN A 493 0.13 -25.44 8.89
CA ASN A 493 -0.54 -25.51 7.59
C ASN A 493 -1.98 -26.00 7.72
N ALA A 494 -2.25 -26.98 8.60
CA ALA A 494 -3.60 -27.44 8.86
C ALA A 494 -4.50 -26.33 9.45
N GLN A 495 -3.96 -25.53 10.37
CA GLN A 495 -4.67 -24.37 10.94
C GLN A 495 -4.96 -23.31 9.87
N VAL A 496 -3.98 -22.96 9.03
CA VAL A 496 -4.18 -22.01 7.92
C VAL A 496 -5.20 -22.54 6.91
N LEU A 497 -5.18 -23.84 6.59
CA LEU A 497 -6.15 -24.45 5.68
C LEU A 497 -7.57 -24.47 6.23
N ALA A 498 -7.71 -24.61 7.55
CA ALA A 498 -9.00 -24.59 8.24
C ALA A 498 -9.55 -23.17 8.47
N ALA A 499 -8.68 -22.16 8.45
CA ALA A 499 -9.03 -20.75 8.62
C ALA A 499 -10.00 -20.28 7.54
N LYS A 500 -10.99 -19.46 7.92
CA LYS A 500 -11.93 -18.86 6.97
C LYS A 500 -11.26 -17.71 6.22
N ALA A 501 -11.82 -17.34 5.07
CA ALA A 501 -11.38 -16.16 4.34
C ALA A 501 -11.35 -14.91 5.24
N GLY A 502 -10.19 -14.25 5.31
CA GLY A 502 -9.91 -13.10 6.16
C GLY A 502 -9.33 -13.45 7.54
N GLU A 503 -9.20 -14.73 7.92
CA GLU A 503 -8.58 -15.17 9.18
C GLU A 503 -7.06 -15.37 9.05
N ALA A 504 -6.47 -15.29 7.85
CA ALA A 504 -5.02 -15.37 7.63
C ALA A 504 -4.45 -14.14 6.87
N ASN A 505 -5.19 -13.03 6.87
CA ASN A 505 -4.91 -11.85 6.02
C ASN A 505 -4.02 -10.78 6.66
N SER A 506 -3.47 -11.06 7.85
CA SER A 506 -2.57 -10.17 8.58
C SER A 506 -1.55 -10.99 9.36
N VAL A 507 -0.38 -10.43 9.63
CA VAL A 507 0.68 -11.10 10.39
C VAL A 507 0.20 -11.55 11.77
N ALA A 508 -0.56 -10.70 12.47
CA ALA A 508 -1.06 -11.01 13.81
C ALA A 508 -1.96 -12.26 13.79
N LYS A 509 -2.93 -12.31 12.87
CA LYS A 509 -3.84 -13.46 12.77
C LYS A 509 -3.12 -14.75 12.36
N VAL A 510 -2.15 -14.66 11.43
CA VAL A 510 -1.35 -15.84 11.08
C VAL A 510 -0.50 -16.29 12.26
N GLN A 511 0.02 -15.38 13.08
CA GLN A 511 0.76 -15.73 14.31
C GLN A 511 -0.13 -16.40 15.37
N ASP A 512 -1.42 -16.04 15.43
CA ASP A 512 -2.42 -16.74 16.24
C ASP A 512 -2.61 -18.18 15.74
N LEU A 513 -2.77 -18.40 14.42
CA LEU A 513 -2.87 -19.74 13.83
C LEU A 513 -1.61 -20.60 14.06
N VAL A 514 -0.43 -19.98 14.03
CA VAL A 514 0.83 -20.65 14.41
C VAL A 514 0.78 -21.09 15.88
N THR A 515 0.27 -20.24 16.76
CA THR A 515 0.12 -20.52 18.18
C THR A 515 -0.86 -21.67 18.41
N ASP A 516 -1.98 -21.68 17.70
CA ASP A 516 -2.98 -22.74 17.78
C ASP A 516 -2.41 -24.10 17.33
N GLY A 517 -1.69 -24.12 16.20
CA GLY A 517 -1.03 -25.35 15.71
C GLY A 517 0.02 -25.89 16.69
N ASN A 518 0.80 -25.00 17.31
CA ASN A 518 1.76 -25.36 18.35
C ASN A 518 1.09 -25.90 19.61
N ASN A 519 0.00 -25.27 20.04
CA ASN A 519 -0.76 -25.72 21.21
C ASN A 519 -1.41 -27.08 20.97
N ALA A 520 -1.92 -27.34 19.76
CA ALA A 520 -2.51 -28.63 19.39
C ALA A 520 -1.47 -29.77 19.47
N LEU A 521 -0.27 -29.57 18.90
CA LEU A 521 0.83 -30.54 19.03
C LEU A 521 1.28 -30.71 20.49
N ALA A 522 1.44 -29.61 21.22
CA ALA A 522 1.83 -29.66 22.63
C ALA A 522 0.81 -30.41 23.50
N LYS A 523 -0.48 -30.35 23.18
CA LYS A 523 -1.52 -31.10 23.87
C LYS A 523 -1.37 -32.61 23.69
N ILE A 524 -0.99 -33.06 22.49
CA ILE A 524 -0.75 -34.47 22.18
C ILE A 524 0.55 -34.95 22.84
N GLU A 525 1.65 -34.21 22.67
CA GLU A 525 2.95 -34.53 23.26
C GLU A 525 2.92 -34.64 24.79
N ASN A 526 2.13 -33.78 25.46
CA ASN A 526 2.01 -33.79 26.92
C ASN A 526 0.87 -34.69 27.44
N TYR A 527 0.30 -35.56 26.61
CA TYR A 527 -0.79 -36.43 27.02
C TYR A 527 -0.35 -37.46 28.07
N ASP A 528 -0.91 -37.35 29.26
CA ASP A 528 -0.59 -38.19 30.43
C ASP A 528 -1.70 -39.18 30.80
N GLY A 529 -2.76 -39.26 29.99
CA GLY A 529 -3.90 -40.13 30.22
C GLY A 529 -4.96 -39.57 31.20
N THR A 530 -4.74 -38.39 31.80
CA THR A 530 -5.70 -37.81 32.77
C THR A 530 -6.92 -37.19 32.09
N THR A 531 -6.71 -36.52 30.96
CA THR A 531 -7.77 -35.94 30.12
C THR A 531 -7.66 -36.56 28.74
N ALA A 532 -8.62 -37.42 28.39
CA ALA A 532 -8.60 -38.14 27.11
C ALA A 532 -8.55 -37.18 25.91
N LEU A 533 -7.67 -37.47 24.96
CA LEU A 533 -7.64 -36.78 23.67
C LEU A 533 -8.86 -37.19 22.83
N GLY A 534 -9.54 -36.20 22.25
CA GLY A 534 -10.66 -36.36 21.34
C GLY A 534 -10.24 -36.37 19.86
N LEU A 535 -11.21 -36.56 18.96
CA LEU A 535 -10.95 -36.50 17.51
C LEU A 535 -10.52 -35.10 17.06
N GLU A 536 -11.13 -34.05 17.63
CA GLU A 536 -10.76 -32.67 17.33
C GLU A 536 -9.30 -32.36 17.69
N ASP A 537 -8.77 -32.92 18.79
CA ASP A 537 -7.40 -32.65 19.23
C ASP A 537 -6.36 -33.09 18.18
N TYR A 538 -6.58 -34.24 17.57
CA TYR A 538 -5.76 -34.74 16.47
C TYR A 538 -5.98 -33.94 15.18
N ALA A 539 -7.23 -33.60 14.87
CA ALA A 539 -7.56 -32.85 13.66
C ALA A 539 -6.98 -31.42 13.68
N GLU A 540 -7.01 -30.74 14.83
CA GLU A 540 -6.40 -29.41 15.04
C GLU A 540 -4.86 -29.45 14.90
N ALA A 541 -4.22 -30.56 15.26
CA ALA A 541 -2.80 -30.78 14.99
C ALA A 541 -2.52 -31.20 13.53
N GLY A 542 -3.54 -31.33 12.69
CA GLY A 542 -3.40 -31.77 11.29
C GLY A 542 -3.17 -33.26 11.12
N ILE A 543 -3.42 -34.07 12.16
CA ILE A 543 -3.30 -35.52 12.11
C ILE A 543 -4.51 -36.13 11.43
N THR A 544 -4.28 -37.09 10.53
CA THR A 544 -5.35 -37.75 9.77
C THR A 544 -5.44 -39.24 10.12
N GLY A 545 -6.57 -39.87 9.79
CA GLY A 545 -6.77 -41.31 10.00
C GLY A 545 -7.13 -41.69 11.45
N VAL A 546 -7.31 -40.74 12.35
CA VAL A 546 -7.93 -40.97 13.67
C VAL A 546 -9.45 -40.95 13.50
N THR A 547 -10.10 -42.00 13.99
CA THR A 547 -11.55 -42.26 13.88
C THR A 547 -12.06 -42.75 15.22
N THR A 548 -13.39 -42.82 15.40
CA THR A 548 -13.98 -43.39 16.62
C THR A 548 -13.52 -44.82 16.92
N ASN A 549 -13.18 -45.59 15.89
CA ASN A 549 -12.82 -47.01 16.05
C ASN A 549 -11.40 -47.19 16.59
N ASN A 550 -10.47 -46.32 16.20
CA ASN A 550 -9.06 -46.42 16.57
C ASN A 550 -8.60 -45.37 17.60
N LEU A 551 -9.41 -44.36 17.94
CA LEU A 551 -9.02 -43.26 18.84
C LEU A 551 -8.38 -43.76 20.15
N ALA A 552 -8.97 -44.76 20.80
CA ALA A 552 -8.41 -45.30 22.04
C ALA A 552 -7.08 -46.04 21.83
N ALA A 553 -6.90 -46.72 20.69
CA ALA A 553 -5.63 -47.35 20.32
C ALA A 553 -4.55 -46.29 20.03
N VAL A 554 -4.90 -45.22 19.32
CA VAL A 554 -4.00 -44.08 19.08
C VAL A 554 -3.62 -43.40 20.40
N ASN A 555 -4.59 -43.12 21.27
CA ASN A 555 -4.33 -42.55 22.59
C ASN A 555 -3.39 -43.43 23.42
N ALA A 556 -3.53 -44.76 23.34
CA ALA A 556 -2.62 -45.68 24.03
C ALA A 556 -1.19 -45.61 23.48
N GLN A 557 -1.02 -45.47 22.16
CA GLN A 557 0.29 -45.28 21.54
C GLN A 557 0.93 -43.95 21.94
N VAL A 558 0.16 -42.86 21.93
CA VAL A 558 0.63 -41.54 22.40
C VAL A 558 1.03 -41.59 23.87
N LEU A 559 0.23 -42.23 24.73
CA LEU A 559 0.55 -42.37 26.16
C LEU A 559 1.81 -43.21 26.42
N ALA A 560 2.09 -44.18 25.54
CA ALA A 560 3.27 -45.03 25.63
C ALA A 560 4.53 -44.41 25.00
N ALA A 561 4.37 -43.38 24.17
CA ALA A 561 5.46 -42.67 23.51
C ALA A 561 6.36 -41.97 24.56
N LYS A 562 7.67 -41.92 24.30
CA LYS A 562 8.59 -41.16 25.15
C LYS A 562 8.48 -39.67 24.83
N ALA A 563 8.89 -38.84 25.79
CA ALA A 563 9.02 -37.39 25.56
C ALA A 563 9.86 -37.12 24.29
N GLY A 564 9.28 -36.36 23.38
CA GLY A 564 9.81 -36.01 22.07
C GLY A 564 9.45 -36.96 20.93
N GLU A 565 8.76 -38.08 21.18
CA GLU A 565 8.29 -39.01 20.15
C GLU A 565 6.87 -38.66 19.64
N ALA A 566 6.26 -37.55 20.09
CA ALA A 566 4.95 -37.06 19.65
C ALA A 566 4.91 -35.53 19.45
N ASN A 567 6.06 -34.89 19.17
CA ASN A 567 6.18 -33.43 19.08
C ASN A 567 6.04 -32.88 17.65
N SER A 568 5.93 -33.76 16.66
CA SER A 568 5.72 -33.43 15.25
C SER A 568 4.56 -34.22 14.65
N VAL A 569 3.94 -33.67 13.60
CA VAL A 569 2.85 -34.35 12.87
C VAL A 569 3.28 -35.70 12.31
N ALA A 570 4.53 -35.80 11.82
CA ALA A 570 5.05 -37.02 11.24
C ALA A 570 5.16 -38.16 12.26
N GLU A 571 5.62 -37.84 13.47
CA GLU A 571 5.73 -38.82 14.55
C GLU A 571 4.37 -39.27 15.05
N VAL A 572 3.45 -38.32 15.28
CA VAL A 572 2.08 -38.65 15.70
C VAL A 572 1.35 -39.47 14.63
N GLN A 573 1.56 -39.20 13.34
CA GLN A 573 1.01 -40.03 12.27
C GLN A 573 1.60 -41.46 12.26
N GLY A 574 2.85 -41.61 12.72
CA GLY A 574 3.47 -42.90 13.02
C GLY A 574 2.72 -43.65 14.13
N LEU A 575 2.44 -42.98 15.25
CA LEU A 575 1.65 -43.54 16.36
C LEU A 575 0.23 -43.93 15.95
N VAL A 576 -0.41 -43.15 15.05
CA VAL A 576 -1.70 -43.53 14.44
C VAL A 576 -1.57 -44.83 13.64
N THR A 577 -0.48 -44.97 12.89
CA THR A 577 -0.20 -46.18 12.11
C THR A 577 0.02 -47.39 13.03
N ASP A 578 0.76 -47.21 14.12
CA ASP A 578 1.02 -48.28 15.10
C ASP A 578 -0.27 -48.73 15.81
N GLY A 579 -1.14 -47.79 16.19
CA GLY A 579 -2.45 -48.11 16.78
C GLY A 579 -3.36 -48.88 15.82
N ASN A 580 -3.37 -48.49 14.54
CA ASN A 580 -4.09 -49.21 13.49
C ASN A 580 -3.52 -50.62 13.25
N ASN A 581 -2.20 -50.76 13.23
CA ASN A 581 -1.54 -52.05 13.08
C ASN A 581 -1.83 -52.98 14.27
N ALA A 582 -1.88 -52.44 15.50
CA ALA A 582 -2.24 -53.21 16.69
C ALA A 582 -3.67 -53.75 16.61
N LEU A 583 -4.65 -52.92 16.22
CA LEU A 583 -6.04 -53.37 15.99
C LEU A 583 -6.13 -54.38 14.85
N ALA A 584 -5.46 -54.13 13.73
CA ALA A 584 -5.44 -55.04 12.60
C ALA A 584 -4.83 -56.40 12.95
N LYS A 585 -3.83 -56.45 13.85
CA LYS A 585 -3.25 -57.71 14.33
C LYS A 585 -4.27 -58.55 15.11
N ILE A 586 -5.13 -57.91 15.92
CA ILE A 586 -6.18 -58.59 16.68
C ILE A 586 -7.31 -59.05 15.76
N GLU A 587 -7.81 -58.17 14.88
CA GLU A 587 -8.88 -58.47 13.92
C GLU A 587 -8.52 -59.62 12.97
N ASN A 588 -7.26 -59.71 12.54
CA ASN A 588 -6.79 -60.77 11.63
C ASN A 588 -6.31 -62.03 12.34
N TYR A 589 -6.54 -62.18 13.66
CA TYR A 589 -6.08 -63.35 14.40
C TYR A 589 -6.79 -64.63 13.95
N ASP A 590 -6.02 -65.58 13.43
CA ASP A 590 -6.50 -66.85 12.85
C ASP A 590 -6.10 -68.08 13.68
N GLY A 591 -5.51 -67.87 14.87
CA GLY A 591 -5.05 -68.94 15.75
C GLY A 591 -3.62 -69.43 15.47
N THR A 592 -2.97 -69.01 14.38
CA THR A 592 -1.63 -69.53 14.00
C THR A 592 -0.50 -68.95 14.85
N ASN A 593 -0.58 -67.65 15.18
CA ASN A 593 0.35 -66.95 16.05
C ASN A 593 -0.42 -66.36 17.23
N ALA A 594 -0.31 -67.00 18.40
CA ALA A 594 -1.05 -66.56 19.58
C ALA A 594 -0.79 -65.09 19.89
N LEU A 595 -1.87 -64.34 20.10
CA LEU A 595 -1.80 -62.98 20.61
C LEU A 595 -1.27 -63.00 22.05
N SER A 596 -0.45 -62.01 22.37
CA SER A 596 0.11 -61.79 23.70
C SER A 596 -0.62 -60.66 24.43
N VAL A 597 -0.42 -60.57 25.75
CA VAL A 597 -0.93 -59.43 26.55
C VAL A 597 -0.46 -58.08 25.97
N ASN A 598 0.76 -58.03 25.45
CA ASN A 598 1.31 -56.81 24.84
C ASN A 598 0.62 -56.42 23.54
N ASP A 599 0.10 -57.39 22.77
CA ASP A 599 -0.63 -57.10 21.53
C ASP A 599 -1.95 -56.38 21.82
N TYR A 600 -2.65 -56.83 22.87
CA TYR A 600 -3.84 -56.16 23.39
C TYR A 600 -3.51 -54.79 24.00
N ALA A 601 -2.46 -54.70 24.81
CA ALA A 601 -2.04 -53.44 25.42
C ALA A 601 -1.65 -52.38 24.36
N ALA A 602 -0.98 -52.78 23.28
CA ALA A 602 -0.64 -51.89 22.16
C ALA A 602 -1.89 -51.35 21.43
N ALA A 603 -3.00 -52.09 21.44
CA ALA A 603 -4.28 -51.61 20.92
C ALA A 603 -5.09 -50.81 21.98
N GLY A 604 -4.52 -50.53 23.15
CA GLY A 604 -5.20 -49.83 24.24
C GLY A 604 -6.24 -50.67 24.99
N ILE A 605 -6.21 -52.00 24.82
CA ILE A 605 -7.14 -52.92 25.47
C ILE A 605 -6.66 -53.20 26.90
N THR A 606 -7.58 -53.19 27.85
CA THR A 606 -7.29 -53.43 29.27
C THR A 606 -8.01 -54.68 29.78
N GLY A 607 -7.56 -55.23 30.92
CA GLY A 607 -8.17 -56.40 31.53
C GLY A 607 -7.78 -57.73 30.90
N VAL A 608 -6.77 -57.75 30.02
CA VAL A 608 -6.09 -58.98 29.57
C VAL A 608 -4.90 -59.25 30.49
N THR A 609 -4.84 -60.45 31.04
CA THR A 609 -3.80 -60.94 31.94
C THR A 609 -3.29 -62.28 31.41
N THR A 610 -2.24 -62.83 32.01
CA THR A 610 -1.75 -64.18 31.64
C THR A 610 -2.82 -65.25 31.83
N ASP A 611 -3.70 -65.07 32.81
CA ASP A 611 -4.63 -66.11 33.26
C ASP A 611 -5.84 -66.20 32.34
N ASN A 612 -6.29 -65.04 31.84
CA ASN A 612 -7.42 -64.95 30.90
C ASN A 612 -7.02 -64.87 29.42
N LEU A 613 -5.73 -64.70 29.08
CA LEU A 613 -5.28 -64.47 27.70
C LEU A 613 -5.80 -65.52 26.72
N ALA A 614 -5.76 -66.80 27.09
CA ALA A 614 -6.23 -67.88 26.22
C ALA A 614 -7.75 -67.83 26.00
N ALA A 615 -8.53 -67.46 27.02
CA ALA A 615 -9.98 -67.27 26.89
C ALA A 615 -10.30 -66.06 26.00
N VAL A 616 -9.57 -64.96 26.16
CA VAL A 616 -9.70 -63.78 25.28
C VAL A 616 -9.31 -64.12 23.84
N ASN A 617 -8.20 -64.81 23.62
CA ASN A 617 -7.77 -65.25 22.29
C ASN A 617 -8.85 -66.15 21.65
N ALA A 618 -9.47 -67.05 22.41
CA ALA A 618 -10.56 -67.88 21.90
C ALA A 618 -11.79 -67.05 21.48
N GLN A 619 -12.15 -66.01 22.24
CA GLN A 619 -13.22 -65.09 21.87
C GLN A 619 -12.89 -64.30 20.60
N VAL A 620 -11.66 -63.80 20.47
CA VAL A 620 -11.21 -63.13 19.23
C VAL A 620 -11.21 -64.08 18.04
N LEU A 621 -10.73 -65.30 18.19
CA LEU A 621 -10.71 -66.30 17.13
C LEU A 621 -12.13 -66.71 16.67
N ALA A 622 -13.10 -66.69 17.59
CA ALA A 622 -14.50 -66.99 17.31
C ALA A 622 -15.28 -65.79 16.75
N ALA A 623 -14.76 -64.57 16.89
CA ALA A 623 -15.38 -63.36 16.38
C ALA A 623 -15.43 -63.37 14.83
N LYS A 624 -16.50 -62.84 14.25
CA LYS A 624 -16.58 -62.70 12.79
C LYS A 624 -15.72 -61.53 12.33
N THR A 625 -15.33 -61.55 11.06
CA THR A 625 -14.66 -60.40 10.44
C THR A 625 -15.47 -59.13 10.65
N GLY A 626 -14.83 -58.12 11.23
CA GLY A 626 -15.38 -56.83 11.60
C GLY A 626 -15.87 -56.73 13.04
N GLU A 627 -15.92 -57.82 13.81
CA GLU A 627 -16.32 -57.82 15.22
C GLU A 627 -15.13 -57.61 16.18
N ALA A 628 -13.92 -57.31 15.67
CA ALA A 628 -12.72 -57.01 16.46
C ALA A 628 -11.89 -55.85 15.87
N ASN A 629 -12.51 -54.95 15.10
CA ASN A 629 -11.81 -53.87 14.38
C ASN A 629 -11.74 -52.54 15.15
N SER A 630 -12.38 -52.47 16.31
CA SER A 630 -12.37 -51.31 17.19
C SER A 630 -12.05 -51.70 18.63
N VAL A 631 -11.54 -50.74 19.40
CA VAL A 631 -11.23 -50.96 20.83
C VAL A 631 -12.45 -51.37 21.63
N ALA A 632 -13.61 -50.79 21.33
CA ALA A 632 -14.86 -51.11 22.04
C ALA A 632 -15.30 -52.57 21.81
N GLU A 633 -15.20 -53.05 20.58
CA GLU A 633 -15.54 -54.44 20.23
C GLU A 633 -14.58 -55.43 20.88
N VAL A 634 -13.26 -55.17 20.79
CA VAL A 634 -12.25 -56.03 21.42
C VAL A 634 -12.41 -56.05 22.95
N GLN A 635 -12.71 -54.91 23.59
CA GLN A 635 -12.99 -54.88 25.02
C GLN A 635 -14.26 -55.68 25.39
N GLY A 636 -15.23 -55.76 24.48
CA GLY A 636 -16.39 -56.65 24.58
C GLY A 636 -15.99 -58.12 24.58
N LEU A 637 -15.08 -58.52 23.69
CA LEU A 637 -14.53 -59.89 23.61
C LEU A 637 -13.71 -60.25 24.86
N VAL A 638 -12.92 -59.31 25.39
CA VAL A 638 -12.22 -59.47 26.67
C VAL A 638 -13.21 -59.72 27.80
N THR A 639 -14.28 -58.93 27.85
CA THR A 639 -15.34 -59.07 28.86
C THR A 639 -16.05 -60.42 28.75
N ALA A 640 -16.32 -60.89 27.53
CA ALA A 640 -16.92 -62.20 27.28
C ALA A 640 -16.01 -63.35 27.79
N GLY A 641 -14.71 -63.30 27.48
CA GLY A 641 -13.74 -64.31 27.93
C GLY A 641 -13.62 -64.35 29.45
N ASN A 642 -13.53 -63.17 30.09
CA ASN A 642 -13.50 -63.05 31.55
C ASN A 642 -14.79 -63.57 32.20
N THR A 643 -15.94 -63.30 31.59
CA THR A 643 -17.24 -63.79 32.08
C THR A 643 -17.34 -65.31 31.97
N ALA A 644 -16.82 -65.90 30.89
CA ALA A 644 -16.81 -67.34 30.70
C ALA A 644 -15.93 -68.05 31.75
N LEU A 645 -14.70 -67.58 31.97
CA LEU A 645 -13.83 -68.09 33.04
C LEU A 645 -14.46 -67.92 34.43
N ALA A 646 -14.99 -66.75 34.74
CA ALA A 646 -15.64 -66.50 36.02
C ALA A 646 -16.85 -67.42 36.24
N LYS A 647 -17.58 -67.81 35.19
CA LYS A 647 -18.70 -68.76 35.31
C LYS A 647 -18.22 -70.16 35.70
N ILE A 648 -17.06 -70.59 35.20
CA ILE A 648 -16.44 -71.89 35.54
C ILE A 648 -15.90 -71.85 36.97
N GLU A 649 -15.10 -70.85 37.31
CA GLU A 649 -14.51 -70.67 38.65
C GLU A 649 -15.59 -70.61 39.75
N ASN A 650 -16.71 -69.92 39.50
CA ASN A 650 -17.80 -69.80 40.47
C ASN A 650 -18.79 -70.97 40.45
N TYR A 651 -18.50 -72.06 39.74
CA TYR A 651 -19.41 -73.19 39.65
C TYR A 651 -19.59 -73.89 41.00
N ASN A 652 -20.83 -73.91 41.48
CA ASN A 652 -21.22 -74.44 42.79
C ASN A 652 -22.20 -75.61 42.70
N GLY A 653 -22.43 -76.14 41.50
CA GLY A 653 -23.36 -77.25 41.26
C GLY A 653 -24.84 -76.86 41.08
N THR A 654 -25.24 -75.60 41.29
CA THR A 654 -26.67 -75.21 41.21
C THR A 654 -27.18 -74.99 39.79
N THR A 655 -26.31 -74.57 38.87
CA THR A 655 -26.61 -74.41 37.45
C THR A 655 -25.54 -75.14 36.68
N ALA A 656 -25.90 -76.24 36.00
CA ALA A 656 -24.94 -77.07 35.30
C ALA A 656 -24.19 -76.28 34.23
N LEU A 657 -22.86 -76.43 34.18
CA LEU A 657 -22.04 -75.95 33.07
C LEU A 657 -22.29 -76.84 31.85
N GLY A 658 -22.55 -76.20 30.71
CA GLY A 658 -22.71 -76.85 29.41
C GLY A 658 -21.42 -76.84 28.58
N LEU A 659 -21.42 -77.55 27.45
CA LEU A 659 -20.29 -77.54 26.50
C LEU A 659 -19.95 -76.12 26.01
N GLU A 660 -20.97 -75.29 25.81
CA GLU A 660 -20.80 -73.90 25.38
C GLU A 660 -20.07 -73.03 26.43
N ASP A 661 -20.20 -73.35 27.72
CA ASP A 661 -19.55 -72.59 28.79
C ASP A 661 -18.03 -72.80 28.77
N TYR A 662 -17.60 -74.05 28.61
CA TYR A 662 -16.19 -74.41 28.45
C TYR A 662 -15.64 -73.90 27.12
N ALA A 663 -16.38 -74.05 26.02
CA ALA A 663 -15.96 -73.56 24.71
C ALA A 663 -15.81 -72.03 24.70
N ALA A 664 -16.70 -71.28 25.37
CA ALA A 664 -16.60 -69.84 25.49
C ALA A 664 -15.36 -69.38 26.30
N ALA A 665 -14.88 -70.20 27.25
CA ALA A 665 -13.62 -69.96 27.93
C ALA A 665 -12.39 -70.46 27.14
N GLY A 666 -12.57 -71.00 25.93
CA GLY A 666 -11.49 -71.56 25.11
C GLY A 666 -10.99 -72.93 25.58
N ILE A 667 -11.75 -73.61 26.45
CA ILE A 667 -11.40 -74.93 26.96
C ILE A 667 -11.74 -76.00 25.91
N THR A 668 -10.80 -76.91 25.68
CA THR A 668 -10.95 -77.98 24.68
C THR A 668 -11.01 -79.35 25.35
N GLY A 669 -11.48 -80.37 24.61
CA GLY A 669 -11.52 -81.74 25.12
C GLY A 669 -12.68 -82.03 26.09
N VAL A 670 -13.64 -81.12 26.23
CA VAL A 670 -14.93 -81.38 26.88
C VAL A 670 -15.93 -81.87 25.83
N THR A 671 -16.48 -83.06 26.03
CA THR A 671 -17.46 -83.71 25.15
C THR A 671 -18.71 -84.06 25.95
N ALA A 672 -19.79 -84.50 25.27
CA ALA A 672 -21.01 -84.89 25.96
C ALA A 672 -20.78 -86.05 26.95
N GLU A 673 -19.84 -86.94 26.63
CA GLU A 673 -19.50 -88.13 27.41
C GLU A 673 -18.76 -87.77 28.71
N ASN A 674 -17.84 -86.81 28.66
CA ASN A 674 -17.01 -86.44 29.81
C ASN A 674 -17.49 -85.19 30.58
N LEU A 675 -18.45 -84.42 30.06
CA LEU A 675 -18.90 -83.14 30.63
C LEU A 675 -19.22 -83.24 32.12
N ALA A 676 -19.93 -84.29 32.55
CA ALA A 676 -20.29 -84.46 33.95
C ALA A 676 -19.08 -84.78 34.84
N ALA A 677 -18.09 -85.52 34.33
CA ALA A 677 -16.84 -85.78 35.06
C ALA A 677 -15.99 -84.50 35.17
N VAL A 678 -15.93 -83.69 34.10
CA VAL A 678 -15.27 -82.38 34.12
C VAL A 678 -15.97 -81.45 35.12
N ASN A 679 -17.30 -81.36 35.08
CA ASN A 679 -18.08 -80.56 36.05
C ASN A 679 -17.81 -81.00 37.49
N ALA A 680 -17.66 -82.30 37.76
CA ALA A 680 -17.33 -82.79 39.09
C ALA A 680 -15.92 -82.35 39.55
N GLN A 681 -14.93 -82.34 38.64
CA GLN A 681 -13.59 -81.83 38.93
C GLN A 681 -13.61 -80.33 39.23
N VAL A 682 -14.32 -79.54 38.41
CA VAL A 682 -14.49 -78.09 38.65
C VAL A 682 -15.20 -77.83 39.98
N LEU A 683 -16.26 -78.58 40.31
CA LEU A 683 -16.98 -78.44 41.58
C LEU A 683 -16.11 -78.79 42.80
N ALA A 684 -15.16 -79.70 42.63
CA ALA A 684 -14.23 -80.13 43.68
C ALA A 684 -13.00 -79.23 43.81
N ALA A 685 -12.70 -78.41 42.79
CA ALA A 685 -11.59 -77.46 42.80
C ALA A 685 -11.77 -76.42 43.90
N LYS A 686 -10.66 -75.99 44.52
CA LYS A 686 -10.72 -74.88 45.49
C LYS A 686 -10.79 -73.55 44.74
N ALA A 687 -11.25 -72.51 45.44
CA ALA A 687 -11.24 -71.16 44.89
C ALA A 687 -9.83 -70.77 44.41
N GLY A 688 -9.73 -70.30 43.18
CA GLY A 688 -8.49 -69.98 42.47
C GLY A 688 -7.78 -71.18 41.81
N GLU A 689 -8.40 -72.37 41.77
CA GLU A 689 -7.89 -73.54 41.02
C GLU A 689 -8.63 -73.73 39.68
N ALA A 690 -9.49 -72.78 39.27
CA ALA A 690 -10.21 -72.78 38.00
C ALA A 690 -10.37 -71.36 37.41
N ASP A 691 -9.49 -70.42 37.77
CA ASP A 691 -9.56 -69.02 37.33
C ASP A 691 -8.73 -68.71 36.09
N SER A 692 -7.90 -69.67 35.64
CA SER A 692 -7.18 -69.64 34.37
C SER A 692 -7.56 -70.80 33.42
N VAL A 693 -7.36 -70.58 32.12
CA VAL A 693 -7.58 -71.64 31.11
C VAL A 693 -6.71 -72.87 31.35
N VAL A 694 -5.47 -72.67 31.82
CA VAL A 694 -4.52 -73.77 32.06
C VAL A 694 -5.05 -74.68 33.17
N GLU A 695 -5.49 -74.10 34.29
CA GLU A 695 -6.01 -74.88 35.41
C GLU A 695 -7.31 -75.60 35.04
N VAL A 696 -8.21 -74.94 34.32
CA VAL A 696 -9.43 -75.59 33.85
C VAL A 696 -9.11 -76.73 32.87
N GLN A 697 -8.10 -76.59 32.01
CA GLN A 697 -7.67 -77.67 31.11
C GLN A 697 -7.03 -78.86 31.87
N ASP A 698 -6.37 -78.60 33.00
CA ASP A 698 -5.88 -79.64 33.92
C ASP A 698 -7.05 -80.36 34.59
N LEU A 699 -8.11 -79.66 34.99
CA LEU A 699 -9.33 -80.27 35.53
C LEU A 699 -10.07 -81.12 34.48
N VAL A 700 -10.10 -80.67 33.22
CA VAL A 700 -10.62 -81.49 32.10
C VAL A 700 -9.81 -82.77 31.95
N THR A 701 -8.49 -82.66 32.02
CA THR A 701 -7.57 -83.81 31.93
C THR A 701 -7.78 -84.76 33.11
N ALA A 702 -7.96 -84.24 34.33
CA ALA A 702 -8.27 -85.03 35.51
C ALA A 702 -9.59 -85.80 35.37
N GLY A 703 -10.64 -85.15 34.87
CA GLY A 703 -11.95 -85.78 34.63
C GLY A 703 -11.87 -86.89 33.58
N ASN A 704 -11.16 -86.63 32.47
CA ASN A 704 -10.89 -87.63 31.43
C ASN A 704 -10.11 -88.84 31.96
N ASN A 705 -9.07 -88.60 32.76
CA ASN A 705 -8.29 -89.66 33.38
C ASN A 705 -9.13 -90.48 34.37
N ALA A 706 -10.03 -89.85 35.12
CA ALA A 706 -10.93 -90.53 36.05
C ALA A 706 -11.90 -91.47 35.31
N LEU A 707 -12.53 -91.02 34.23
CA LEU A 707 -13.37 -91.88 33.39
C LEU A 707 -12.56 -92.99 32.72
N ALA A 708 -11.39 -92.68 32.16
CA ALA A 708 -10.52 -93.67 31.52
C ALA A 708 -10.06 -94.75 32.51
N LYS A 709 -9.86 -94.40 33.79
CA LYS A 709 -9.52 -95.38 34.84
C LYS A 709 -10.65 -96.37 35.10
N ILE A 710 -11.91 -95.93 35.02
CA ILE A 710 -13.10 -96.79 35.18
C ILE A 710 -13.30 -97.66 33.94
N GLU A 711 -13.29 -97.05 32.75
CA GLU A 711 -13.47 -97.74 31.47
C GLU A 711 -12.43 -98.84 31.24
N ASN A 712 -11.16 -98.59 31.60
CA ASN A 712 -10.08 -99.56 31.42
C ASN A 712 -9.90 -100.52 32.62
N TYR A 713 -10.87 -100.60 33.53
CA TYR A 713 -10.75 -101.44 34.72
C TYR A 713 -10.74 -102.93 34.36
N ASP A 714 -9.61 -103.59 34.63
CA ASP A 714 -9.37 -105.01 34.28
C ASP A 714 -9.41 -105.95 35.50
N GLY A 715 -9.75 -105.43 36.69
CA GLY A 715 -9.81 -106.20 37.92
C GLY A 715 -8.47 -106.37 38.65
N THR A 716 -7.35 -105.84 38.12
CA THR A 716 -6.02 -105.99 38.74
C THR A 716 -5.81 -105.10 39.96
N THR A 717 -6.31 -103.86 39.92
CA THR A 717 -6.31 -102.91 41.04
C THR A 717 -7.72 -102.42 41.26
N ALA A 718 -8.35 -102.82 42.37
CA ALA A 718 -9.74 -102.49 42.66
C ALA A 718 -9.98 -100.97 42.64
N LEU A 719 -11.02 -100.55 41.93
CA LEU A 719 -11.50 -99.17 41.97
C LEU A 719 -12.01 -98.83 43.37
N SER A 720 -11.69 -97.61 43.83
CA SER A 720 -12.10 -97.06 45.11
C SER A 720 -13.32 -96.14 44.97
N MET A 721 -13.96 -95.77 46.08
CA MET A 721 -15.03 -94.76 46.07
C MET A 721 -14.53 -93.41 45.52
N ASP A 722 -13.26 -93.06 45.81
CA ASP A 722 -12.65 -91.82 45.33
C ASP A 722 -12.45 -91.84 43.81
N ASP A 723 -12.19 -93.01 43.20
CA ASP A 723 -12.07 -93.15 41.74
C ASP A 723 -13.41 -92.87 41.04
N TYR A 724 -14.50 -93.39 41.60
CA TYR A 724 -15.86 -93.10 41.12
C TYR A 724 -16.24 -91.64 41.37
N ALA A 725 -15.95 -91.10 42.56
CA ALA A 725 -16.25 -89.71 42.90
C ALA A 725 -15.48 -88.72 42.01
N ALA A 726 -14.21 -89.01 41.67
CA ALA A 726 -13.41 -88.22 40.74
C ALA A 726 -13.99 -88.20 39.31
N ALA A 727 -14.69 -89.26 38.89
CA ALA A 727 -15.43 -89.28 37.64
C ALA A 727 -16.85 -88.67 37.75
N GLY A 728 -17.21 -88.10 38.91
CA GLY A 728 -18.54 -87.53 39.16
C GLY A 728 -19.64 -88.57 39.40
N ILE A 729 -19.29 -89.83 39.65
CA ILE A 729 -20.23 -90.92 39.90
C ILE A 729 -20.71 -90.85 41.33
N THR A 730 -22.03 -90.92 41.52
CA THR A 730 -22.66 -90.83 42.84
C THR A 730 -23.29 -92.17 43.24
N GLY A 731 -23.57 -92.34 44.53
CA GLY A 731 -24.24 -93.54 45.04
C GLY A 731 -23.35 -94.78 45.17
N VAL A 732 -22.04 -94.69 44.89
CA VAL A 732 -21.07 -95.71 45.27
C VAL A 732 -20.71 -95.53 46.75
N THR A 733 -20.88 -96.60 47.52
CA THR A 733 -20.70 -96.65 48.97
C THR A 733 -19.87 -97.88 49.31
N THR A 734 -19.40 -97.99 50.55
CA THR A 734 -18.69 -99.19 51.02
C THR A 734 -19.50 -100.48 50.86
N ASN A 735 -20.83 -100.39 50.85
CA ASN A 735 -21.71 -101.55 50.80
C ASN A 735 -21.91 -102.08 49.37
N ASN A 736 -21.87 -101.22 48.36
CA ASN A 736 -22.10 -101.62 46.96
C ASN A 736 -20.84 -101.55 46.09
N LEU A 737 -19.71 -101.01 46.56
CA LEU A 737 -18.48 -100.84 45.78
C LEU A 737 -18.04 -102.13 45.07
N ALA A 738 -18.07 -103.27 45.75
CA ALA A 738 -17.70 -104.56 45.13
C ALA A 738 -18.66 -104.96 43.99
N ALA A 739 -19.97 -104.73 44.17
CA ALA A 739 -20.98 -104.99 43.15
C ALA A 739 -20.82 -104.04 41.95
N VAL A 740 -20.56 -102.76 42.21
CA VAL A 740 -20.29 -101.77 41.14
C VAL A 740 -19.01 -102.12 40.38
N ASN A 741 -17.91 -102.45 41.08
CA ASN A 741 -16.66 -102.90 40.44
C ASN A 741 -16.90 -104.14 39.57
N ALA A 742 -17.73 -105.09 40.02
CA ALA A 742 -18.06 -106.27 39.24
C ALA A 742 -18.86 -105.94 37.96
N GLN A 743 -19.79 -104.98 38.03
CA GLN A 743 -20.53 -104.50 36.86
C GLN A 743 -19.61 -103.78 35.86
N VAL A 744 -18.71 -102.91 36.35
CA VAL A 744 -17.72 -102.24 35.48
C VAL A 744 -16.77 -103.25 34.83
N LEU A 745 -16.29 -104.24 35.56
CA LEU A 745 -15.42 -105.29 35.01
C LEU A 745 -16.13 -106.16 33.96
N ALA A 746 -17.45 -106.33 34.08
CA ALA A 746 -18.27 -107.09 33.15
C ALA A 746 -18.75 -106.27 31.94
N ALA A 747 -18.68 -104.94 32.02
CA ALA A 747 -19.05 -104.04 30.94
C ALA A 747 -18.13 -104.23 29.73
N LYS A 748 -18.67 -104.12 28.52
CA LYS A 748 -17.84 -104.16 27.31
C LYS A 748 -17.12 -102.84 27.12
N ALA A 749 -16.04 -102.86 26.35
CA ALA A 749 -15.37 -101.64 25.91
C ALA A 749 -16.37 -100.67 25.27
N GLY A 750 -16.42 -99.46 25.80
CA GLY A 750 -17.32 -98.38 25.44
C GLY A 750 -18.62 -98.33 26.24
N GLU A 751 -18.89 -99.27 27.14
CA GLU A 751 -20.09 -99.29 28.01
C GLU A 751 -19.83 -98.64 29.39
N ALA A 752 -18.65 -98.05 29.63
CA ALA A 752 -18.30 -97.33 30.87
C ALA A 752 -17.49 -96.04 30.58
N ASN A 753 -17.67 -95.42 29.40
CA ASN A 753 -16.86 -94.29 28.95
C ASN A 753 -17.52 -92.92 29.24
N SER A 754 -18.77 -92.93 29.70
CA SER A 754 -19.50 -91.74 30.13
C SER A 754 -20.05 -91.89 31.55
N VAL A 755 -20.28 -90.75 32.21
CA VAL A 755 -20.87 -90.73 33.57
C VAL A 755 -22.24 -91.41 33.61
N VAL A 756 -23.04 -91.26 32.56
CA VAL A 756 -24.39 -91.87 32.48
C VAL A 756 -24.29 -93.38 32.48
N GLU A 757 -23.45 -93.95 31.63
CA GLU A 757 -23.27 -95.40 31.53
C GLU A 757 -22.70 -95.98 32.82
N VAL A 758 -21.72 -95.31 33.43
CA VAL A 758 -21.17 -95.75 34.71
C VAL A 758 -22.22 -95.66 35.83
N GLN A 759 -23.09 -94.64 35.82
CA GLN A 759 -24.20 -94.53 36.77
C GLN A 759 -25.27 -95.62 36.57
N ASP A 760 -25.48 -96.08 35.33
CA ASP A 760 -26.31 -97.26 35.02
C ASP A 760 -25.67 -98.54 35.57
N LEU A 761 -24.34 -98.68 35.48
CA LEU A 761 -23.62 -99.80 36.10
C LEU A 761 -23.69 -99.77 37.63
N VAL A 762 -23.67 -98.58 38.25
CA VAL A 762 -23.95 -98.43 39.69
C VAL A 762 -25.35 -98.93 40.03
N THR A 763 -26.34 -98.57 39.21
CA THR A 763 -27.73 -99.01 39.39
C THR A 763 -27.88 -100.52 39.20
N ALA A 764 -27.19 -101.10 38.20
CA ALA A 764 -27.15 -102.54 37.97
C ALA A 764 -26.50 -103.27 39.16
N GLY A 765 -25.42 -102.73 39.72
CA GLY A 765 -24.74 -103.29 40.90
C GLY A 765 -25.64 -103.27 42.13
N ASN A 766 -26.35 -102.16 42.37
CA ASN A 766 -27.35 -102.06 43.43
C ASN A 766 -28.50 -103.05 43.23
N THR A 767 -28.96 -103.23 42.00
CA THR A 767 -30.03 -104.18 41.66
C THR A 767 -29.58 -105.62 41.89
N ALA A 768 -28.35 -105.96 41.50
CA ALA A 768 -27.76 -107.27 41.76
C ALA A 768 -27.63 -107.55 43.26
N LEU A 769 -27.14 -106.59 44.05
CA LEU A 769 -27.04 -106.71 45.49
C LEU A 769 -28.43 -106.88 46.14
N ALA A 770 -29.41 -106.07 45.74
CA ALA A 770 -30.79 -106.17 46.23
C ALA A 770 -31.44 -107.53 45.89
N LYS A 771 -31.09 -108.14 44.74
CA LYS A 771 -31.58 -109.47 44.36
C LYS A 771 -31.06 -110.56 45.31
N ILE A 772 -29.81 -110.44 45.78
CA ILE A 772 -29.23 -111.34 46.79
C ILE A 772 -29.84 -111.08 48.16
N GLU A 773 -29.92 -109.82 48.59
CA GLU A 773 -30.45 -109.43 49.92
C GLU A 773 -31.93 -109.82 50.10
N ASN A 774 -32.74 -109.70 49.05
CA ASN A 774 -34.18 -109.99 49.08
C ASN A 774 -34.52 -111.46 48.75
N TYR A 775 -33.53 -112.35 48.66
CA TYR A 775 -33.77 -113.76 48.37
C TYR A 775 -34.64 -114.42 49.45
N ASN A 776 -35.82 -114.88 49.03
CA ASN A 776 -36.85 -115.46 49.90
C ASN A 776 -37.09 -116.96 49.61
N GLY A 777 -36.25 -117.59 48.79
CA GLY A 777 -36.34 -119.01 48.45
C GLY A 777 -37.24 -119.36 47.25
N THR A 778 -37.98 -118.41 46.64
CA THR A 778 -38.95 -118.72 45.56
C THR A 778 -38.42 -118.56 44.13
N THR A 779 -37.30 -117.85 43.94
CA THR A 779 -36.61 -117.69 42.64
C THR A 779 -35.16 -118.11 42.82
N ALA A 780 -34.71 -119.17 42.15
CA ALA A 780 -33.35 -119.68 42.32
C ALA A 780 -32.30 -118.64 41.92
N LEU A 781 -31.32 -118.39 42.79
CA LEU A 781 -30.10 -117.65 42.46
C LEU A 781 -29.10 -118.59 41.81
N ASN A 782 -28.42 -118.14 40.77
CA ASN A 782 -27.32 -118.86 40.13
C ASN A 782 -25.96 -118.21 40.43
N VAL A 783 -24.87 -118.83 39.98
CA VAL A 783 -23.51 -118.31 40.17
C VAL A 783 -23.35 -116.93 39.53
N GLU A 784 -24.02 -116.69 38.40
CA GLU A 784 -24.03 -115.40 37.72
C GLU A 784 -24.67 -114.28 38.56
N ASP A 785 -25.70 -114.57 39.34
CA ASP A 785 -26.35 -113.59 40.24
C ASP A 785 -25.42 -113.15 41.38
N TYR A 786 -24.66 -114.08 41.97
CA TYR A 786 -23.65 -113.74 42.99
C TYR A 786 -22.46 -113.00 42.39
N ALA A 787 -22.00 -113.40 41.20
CA ALA A 787 -20.92 -112.72 40.47
C ALA A 787 -21.31 -111.29 40.09
N ALA A 788 -22.54 -111.05 39.64
CA ALA A 788 -23.08 -109.72 39.35
C ALA A 788 -23.15 -108.82 40.61
N ALA A 789 -23.30 -109.40 41.80
CA ALA A 789 -23.23 -108.68 43.08
C ALA A 789 -21.79 -108.55 43.64
N GLY A 790 -20.77 -108.96 42.87
CA GLY A 790 -19.36 -108.93 43.29
C GLY A 790 -18.99 -109.98 44.35
N ILE A 791 -19.85 -110.97 44.58
CA ILE A 791 -19.62 -112.06 45.54
C ILE A 791 -18.88 -113.21 44.83
N THR A 792 -17.67 -113.50 45.26
CA THR A 792 -16.80 -114.55 44.68
C THR A 792 -16.78 -115.81 45.54
N GLY A 793 -16.50 -116.97 44.94
CA GLY A 793 -16.34 -118.25 45.65
C GLY A 793 -17.62 -119.11 45.80
N VAL A 794 -18.72 -118.75 45.13
CA VAL A 794 -19.93 -119.57 45.01
C VAL A 794 -19.80 -120.47 43.76
N THR A 795 -19.98 -121.79 43.90
CA THR A 795 -19.80 -122.79 42.82
C THR A 795 -21.02 -123.64 42.57
#